data_AF-A0A5A9N7Q7-F1
#
_entry.id   AF-A0A5A9N7Q7-F1
#
_cell.length_a   1.000
_cell.length_b   1.000
_cell.length_c   1.000
_cell.angle_alpha   90.00
_cell.angle_beta   90.00
_cell.angle_gamma   90.00
#
_symmetry.space_group_name_H-M   'P 1'
#
loop_
_entity.id
_entity.type
_entity.pdbx_description
1 polymer ?
#
loop_
_entity_poly.entity_id
_entity_poly.type
_entity_poly.pdbx_seq_one_letter_code
_entity_poly.pdbx_strand_id
1 'polypeptide(L)'
;MKEMAKFHAPVIQENPSGWGPCAVPDKFKDMPYQPFSKGDRLGKVADWTGATYQDKRYTNKYSSQFGGGSQYAYFHEEDETSFQLVDTAKTQKTAYQRNRMRFAQRNLRRDKDRRTLTQFNMQTLPKSAKQKERDRMRLQKKFQKQFGVRQKWDQKSQTQLKPRDSSVEVRSDWEVKEEMDFPRLMKMRYMDVEDPTDIESCGALEHYEKAFDRVTTRNEKPLKSIKRIFHTVTTTDDPVIRKLAKTQGNVFATDAILATLMCCTRSVNSWDIIVQRVGNKLFFDKRDNSDFDLLTVSETANEPPQDEGSSLNSPRNLAMEATYINHNFSQQCLKMGGERHKFPNPNPFVEEDIEKSEVASVAYRYRRWQLGEDIDLIVRCEHDGVMTGANGEMSFINVKTLNEWDSRYCNGVDWRQKLDSQRGAVLATELKNNSYKLARWTCCAILAGSEYLKLGYVSRYHVKDSSRHVVLGTQQFKPNEFASQINLSMENAWGILRCVIDICRKLEEGKYLILKDPNKQVIRVYSLPDGTFSSDEDEEEEEEDEEEDEEGQGLHFSDWPTLKLVMIGVREAGKSAAGNAILGKKAFDEVGVKTKVSVSCQGLGQGMKLMVVDTPGWEWFNVRGTSASTWTLKEEIIRSMSLCQPGAHALLLVVPLSFSFSKSERCAIEEHVQLFGPEAWNYSLVLFTIQDRKQLRGSSVKQAVVENEELHMLVEKCRGRFHTLYSTPQPGDNQVANLLTKIKNIVASNGDVVLSSEKILKWAQESEI
;
A
#
# COMPACT_ATOMS: atom_id res chain seq x y z
N MET A 1 57.61 48.67 -52.15
CA MET A 1 57.51 47.19 -52.06
C MET A 1 56.06 46.83 -52.32
N LYS A 2 55.77 46.02 -53.34
CA LYS A 2 54.41 45.50 -53.61
C LYS A 2 54.13 44.35 -52.64
N GLU A 3 53.05 44.42 -51.87
CA GLU A 3 52.55 43.26 -51.13
C GLU A 3 52.24 42.13 -52.13
N MET A 4 52.90 40.99 -51.96
CA MET A 4 52.60 39.79 -52.74
C MET A 4 51.26 39.22 -52.27
N ALA A 5 50.41 38.81 -53.22
CA ALA A 5 49.17 38.12 -52.92
C ALA A 5 49.46 36.85 -52.11
N LYS A 6 48.74 36.65 -51.00
CA LYS A 6 48.86 35.47 -50.13
C LYS A 6 47.88 34.39 -50.60
N PHE A 7 48.39 33.19 -50.81
CA PHE A 7 47.59 31.98 -51.02
C PHE A 7 47.92 30.99 -49.89
N HIS A 8 46.92 30.63 -49.11
CA HIS A 8 47.02 29.58 -48.10
C HIS A 8 46.53 28.27 -48.72
N ALA A 9 47.30 27.20 -48.58
CA ALA A 9 46.90 25.89 -49.06
C ALA A 9 45.57 25.48 -48.41
N PRO A 10 44.55 25.05 -49.19
CA PRO A 10 43.28 24.60 -48.64
C PRO A 10 43.49 23.27 -47.90
N VAL A 11 42.87 23.15 -46.72
CA VAL A 11 42.89 21.90 -45.95
C VAL A 11 41.90 20.93 -46.60
N ILE A 12 42.40 19.75 -46.99
CA ILE A 12 41.62 18.66 -47.59
C ILE A 12 41.77 17.43 -46.70
N GLN A 13 40.67 16.69 -46.50
CA GLN A 13 40.67 15.46 -45.72
C GLN A 13 41.37 14.30 -46.48
N GLU A 14 42.15 13.49 -45.78
CA GLU A 14 42.73 12.27 -46.33
C GLU A 14 41.85 11.07 -46.00
N ASN A 15 41.45 10.30 -47.02
CA ASN A 15 40.68 9.07 -46.87
C ASN A 15 41.41 7.89 -47.54
N PRO A 16 42.15 7.07 -46.78
CA PRO A 16 42.95 5.97 -47.34
C PRO A 16 42.13 4.81 -47.92
N SER A 17 40.89 4.63 -47.45
CA SER A 17 40.05 3.46 -47.76
C SER A 17 38.89 3.75 -48.72
N GLY A 18 38.72 4.99 -49.17
CA GLY A 18 37.69 5.35 -50.14
C GLY A 18 37.80 6.80 -50.63
N TRP A 19 36.91 7.18 -51.54
CA TRP A 19 36.89 8.52 -52.16
C TRP A 19 35.91 9.50 -51.50
N GLY A 20 35.21 9.09 -50.44
CA GLY A 20 34.16 9.85 -49.77
C GLY A 20 34.62 10.62 -48.52
N PRO A 21 33.70 11.28 -47.80
CA PRO A 21 34.00 11.91 -46.51
C PRO A 21 34.47 10.88 -45.48
N CYS A 22 35.60 11.15 -44.83
CA CYS A 22 36.15 10.31 -43.76
C CYS A 22 35.84 10.83 -42.35
N ALA A 23 35.40 12.09 -42.23
CA ALA A 23 35.02 12.71 -40.97
C ALA A 23 33.76 13.57 -41.12
N VAL A 24 33.02 13.71 -40.02
CA VAL A 24 31.93 14.69 -39.91
C VAL A 24 32.57 16.09 -39.85
N PRO A 25 32.03 17.10 -40.57
CA PRO A 25 32.58 18.46 -40.51
C PRO A 25 32.63 19.00 -39.08
N ASP A 26 33.78 19.57 -38.68
CA ASP A 26 34.01 20.07 -37.31
C ASP A 26 32.92 21.03 -36.82
N LYS A 27 32.31 21.80 -37.74
CA LYS A 27 31.22 22.75 -37.44
C LYS A 27 29.98 22.12 -36.81
N PHE A 28 29.75 20.83 -37.02
CA PHE A 28 28.54 20.13 -36.54
C PHE A 28 28.86 18.95 -35.61
N LYS A 29 30.13 18.71 -35.29
CA LYS A 29 30.55 17.56 -34.48
C LYS A 29 30.08 17.67 -33.03
N ASP A 30 30.13 18.86 -32.46
CA ASP A 30 29.80 19.12 -31.05
C ASP A 30 28.36 19.62 -30.86
N MET A 31 27.51 19.49 -31.89
CA MET A 31 26.14 20.01 -31.89
C MET A 31 25.16 18.93 -32.38
N PRO A 32 24.11 18.57 -31.60
CA PRO A 32 23.07 17.66 -32.07
C PRO A 32 22.47 18.11 -33.40
N TYR A 33 22.52 17.25 -34.42
CA TYR A 33 22.08 17.63 -35.75
C TYR A 33 20.55 17.64 -35.86
N GLN A 34 19.96 18.81 -36.13
CA GLN A 34 18.56 18.94 -36.48
C GLN A 34 18.37 19.71 -37.81
N PRO A 35 17.76 19.10 -38.84
CA PRO A 35 17.51 19.78 -40.11
C PRO A 35 16.49 20.91 -39.94
N PHE A 36 16.69 22.02 -40.65
CA PHE A 36 15.77 23.16 -40.64
C PHE A 36 15.75 23.93 -41.97
N SER A 37 14.69 24.68 -42.21
CA SER A 37 14.52 25.59 -43.36
C SER A 37 14.53 27.04 -42.86
N LYS A 38 15.38 27.90 -43.45
CA LYS A 38 15.45 29.33 -43.11
C LYS A 38 14.30 30.16 -43.67
N GLY A 39 13.54 29.61 -44.62
CA GLY A 39 12.43 30.31 -45.30
C GLY A 39 11.08 30.17 -44.58
N ASP A 40 11.03 29.39 -43.51
CA ASP A 40 9.78 29.10 -42.80
C ASP A 40 9.30 30.32 -42.00
N ARG A 41 7.98 30.44 -41.86
CA ARG A 41 7.36 31.55 -41.13
C ARG A 41 7.66 31.43 -39.64
N LEU A 42 8.22 32.49 -39.04
CA LEU A 42 8.49 32.59 -37.60
C LEU A 42 7.33 33.26 -36.84
N GLY A 43 7.32 33.11 -35.50
CA GLY A 43 6.41 33.84 -34.61
C GLY A 43 5.22 33.07 -34.04
N LYS A 44 5.36 31.76 -33.79
CA LYS A 44 4.35 30.96 -33.08
C LYS A 44 4.42 31.23 -31.56
N VAL A 45 3.29 31.61 -30.96
CA VAL A 45 3.14 31.80 -29.51
C VAL A 45 2.89 30.46 -28.81
N ALA A 46 3.54 30.21 -27.68
CA ALA A 46 3.21 29.11 -26.77
C ALA A 46 2.16 29.58 -25.75
N ASP A 47 1.06 28.84 -25.61
CA ASP A 47 -0.06 29.18 -24.73
C ASP A 47 -0.48 27.93 -23.94
N TRP A 48 -0.15 27.90 -22.65
CA TRP A 48 -0.47 26.81 -21.72
C TRP A 48 -1.98 26.73 -21.39
N THR A 49 -2.78 27.76 -21.70
CA THR A 49 -4.24 27.75 -21.51
C THR A 49 -5.01 27.21 -22.72
N GLY A 50 -4.34 27.10 -23.87
CA GLY A 50 -4.92 26.64 -25.13
C GLY A 50 -5.98 27.57 -25.75
N ALA A 51 -6.13 28.80 -25.26
CA ALA A 51 -7.19 29.72 -25.68
C ALA A 51 -6.91 30.41 -27.02
N THR A 52 -5.63 30.59 -27.38
CA THR A 52 -5.20 31.43 -28.50
C THR A 52 -5.48 30.82 -29.89
N TYR A 53 -5.52 29.49 -30.02
CA TYR A 53 -5.60 28.79 -31.32
C TYR A 53 -6.88 27.96 -31.53
N GLN A 54 -8.04 28.53 -31.22
CA GLN A 54 -9.33 27.85 -31.48
C GLN A 54 -9.58 27.57 -32.97
N ASP A 55 -8.98 28.36 -33.88
CA ASP A 55 -8.98 28.11 -35.33
C ASP A 55 -7.62 27.53 -35.79
N LYS A 56 -7.62 26.24 -36.13
CA LYS A 56 -6.44 25.46 -36.55
C LYS A 56 -5.78 25.96 -37.85
N ARG A 57 -6.36 26.94 -38.54
CA ARG A 57 -5.78 27.52 -39.77
C ARG A 57 -4.48 28.30 -39.55
N TYR A 58 -4.23 28.78 -38.33
CA TYR A 58 -3.02 29.54 -38.02
C TYR A 58 -1.86 28.64 -37.60
N THR A 59 -2.11 27.50 -36.94
CA THR A 59 -1.07 26.57 -36.50
C THR A 59 -0.34 25.91 -37.67
N ASN A 60 -1.04 25.62 -38.77
CA ASN A 60 -0.48 25.00 -39.97
C ASN A 60 0.44 25.94 -40.78
N LYS A 61 0.47 27.24 -40.46
CA LYS A 61 1.38 28.20 -41.13
C LYS A 61 2.79 28.19 -40.54
N TYR A 62 2.97 27.56 -39.38
CA TYR A 62 4.24 27.50 -38.64
C TYR A 62 4.81 26.07 -38.59
N SER A 63 4.17 25.10 -39.25
CA SER A 63 4.73 23.76 -39.40
C SER A 63 5.82 23.79 -40.46
N SER A 64 7.02 23.33 -40.10
CA SER A 64 8.08 23.10 -41.08
C SER A 64 7.63 22.08 -42.12
N GLN A 65 7.89 22.36 -43.39
CA GLN A 65 7.63 21.43 -44.50
C GLN A 65 8.76 20.41 -44.67
N PHE A 66 9.95 20.68 -44.10
CA PHE A 66 11.13 19.83 -44.21
C PHE A 66 11.98 19.92 -42.92
N GLY A 67 12.22 18.77 -42.28
CA GLY A 67 13.07 18.69 -41.09
C GLY A 67 12.32 18.63 -39.75
N GLY A 68 11.36 17.71 -39.62
CA GLY A 68 10.79 17.38 -38.31
C GLY A 68 11.78 16.57 -37.48
N GLY A 69 12.35 17.19 -36.44
CA GLY A 69 13.24 16.54 -35.47
C GLY A 69 12.91 16.99 -34.05
N SER A 70 13.17 16.13 -33.08
CA SER A 70 12.93 16.38 -31.65
C SER A 70 14.21 16.33 -30.82
N GLN A 71 15.38 16.53 -31.44
CA GLN A 71 16.65 16.53 -30.71
C GLN A 71 16.77 17.72 -29.76
N TYR A 72 16.20 18.86 -30.13
CA TYR A 72 16.05 20.04 -29.27
C TYR A 72 14.63 20.18 -28.72
N ALA A 73 14.01 19.07 -28.29
CA ALA A 73 12.70 19.08 -27.65
C ALA A 73 12.84 18.79 -26.16
N TYR A 74 12.08 19.54 -25.36
CA TYR A 74 11.86 19.24 -23.95
C TYR A 74 10.50 18.57 -23.80
N PHE A 75 10.49 17.38 -23.23
CA PHE A 75 9.28 16.68 -22.83
C PHE A 75 9.20 16.77 -21.31
N HIS A 76 8.21 17.52 -20.81
CA HIS A 76 7.92 17.53 -19.39
C HIS A 76 7.12 16.26 -19.07
N GLU A 77 7.74 15.32 -18.35
CA GLU A 77 7.11 14.03 -18.03
C GLU A 77 5.89 14.20 -17.10
N GLU A 78 5.83 15.31 -16.37
CA GLU A 78 4.77 15.68 -15.44
C GLU A 78 4.00 16.95 -15.90
N ASP A 79 3.68 17.08 -17.19
CA ASP A 79 2.89 18.21 -17.72
C ASP A 79 1.40 18.11 -17.33
N GLU A 80 1.14 18.09 -16.03
CA GLU A 80 -0.17 17.93 -15.41
C GLU A 80 -0.49 19.08 -14.46
N THR A 81 -1.75 19.53 -14.49
CA THR A 81 -2.28 20.45 -13.47
C THR A 81 -2.68 19.73 -12.18
N SER A 82 -2.19 18.50 -11.96
CA SER A 82 -2.54 17.64 -10.84
C SER A 82 -1.90 18.12 -9.52
N PHE A 83 -0.76 18.81 -9.60
CA PHE A 83 -0.13 19.45 -8.46
C PHE A 83 -0.96 20.63 -7.94
N GLN A 84 -1.38 20.53 -6.67
CA GLN A 84 -2.01 21.63 -5.96
C GLN A 84 -0.95 22.48 -5.28
N LEU A 85 -0.92 23.78 -5.57
CA LEU A 85 -0.09 24.73 -4.83
C LEU A 85 -0.65 24.84 -3.39
N VAL A 86 0.10 24.37 -2.41
CA VAL A 86 -0.29 24.44 -1.00
C VAL A 86 -0.04 25.86 -0.50
N ASP A 87 -1.10 26.67 -0.47
CA ASP A 87 -1.07 28.00 0.16
C ASP A 87 -1.38 27.87 1.66
N THR A 88 -0.45 28.30 2.51
CA THR A 88 -0.64 28.38 3.97
C THR A 88 -1.32 29.67 4.42
N ALA A 89 -1.60 30.60 3.49
CA ALA A 89 -2.40 31.78 3.76
C ALA A 89 -3.89 31.55 3.44
N LYS A 90 -4.78 32.11 4.27
CA LYS A 90 -6.23 32.10 4.02
C LYS A 90 -6.53 32.71 2.66
N THR A 91 -7.00 31.89 1.72
CA THR A 91 -7.47 32.34 0.43
C THR A 91 -8.73 33.20 0.60
N GLN A 92 -8.60 34.52 0.52
CA GLN A 92 -9.75 35.37 0.24
C GLN A 92 -10.24 35.04 -1.16
N LYS A 93 -11.50 34.60 -1.27
CA LYS A 93 -12.14 34.31 -2.56
C LYS A 93 -12.04 35.54 -3.47
N THR A 94 -11.30 35.43 -4.56
CA THR A 94 -11.26 36.47 -5.59
C THR A 94 -12.62 36.58 -6.29
N ALA A 95 -13.00 37.83 -6.61
CA ALA A 95 -14.30 38.23 -7.17
C ALA A 95 -14.69 37.50 -8.48
N TYR A 96 -13.77 36.77 -9.11
CA TYR A 96 -13.96 36.05 -10.36
C TYR A 96 -14.85 34.80 -10.22
N GLN A 97 -14.87 34.14 -9.06
CA GLN A 97 -15.71 32.96 -8.83
C GLN A 97 -17.20 33.27 -8.61
N ARG A 98 -17.58 34.53 -8.36
CA ARG A 98 -19.01 34.94 -8.29
C ARG A 98 -19.69 35.05 -9.66
N ASN A 99 -18.93 35.08 -10.76
CA ASN A 99 -19.50 35.35 -12.10
C ASN A 99 -19.90 34.10 -12.91
N ARG A 100 -19.66 32.87 -12.43
CA ARG A 100 -20.11 31.64 -13.12
C ARG A 100 -21.64 31.50 -13.18
N MET A 101 -22.38 32.13 -12.26
CA MET A 101 -23.85 32.17 -12.27
C MET A 101 -24.44 33.12 -13.34
N ARG A 102 -23.67 34.11 -13.84
CA ARG A 102 -24.16 35.04 -14.88
C ARG A 102 -24.08 34.48 -16.30
N PHE A 103 -23.18 33.53 -16.57
CA PHE A 103 -23.08 32.89 -17.90
C PHE A 103 -24.21 31.90 -18.18
N ALA A 104 -24.69 31.18 -17.15
CA ALA A 104 -25.86 30.32 -17.26
C ALA A 104 -27.14 31.13 -17.55
N GLN A 105 -27.29 32.33 -16.95
CA GLN A 105 -28.39 33.25 -17.24
C GLN A 105 -28.29 33.91 -18.64
N ARG A 106 -27.08 34.17 -19.14
CA ARG A 106 -26.87 34.73 -20.48
C ARG A 106 -27.19 33.72 -21.60
N ASN A 107 -26.86 32.44 -21.40
CA ASN A 107 -27.26 31.38 -22.31
C ASN A 107 -28.77 31.10 -22.26
N LEU A 108 -29.42 31.19 -21.08
CA LEU A 108 -30.89 31.10 -20.99
C LEU A 108 -31.59 32.27 -21.69
N ARG A 109 -31.05 33.50 -21.62
CA ARG A 109 -31.59 34.65 -22.38
C ARG A 109 -31.42 34.46 -23.89
N ARG A 110 -30.26 33.98 -24.34
CA ARG A 110 -29.99 33.74 -25.78
C ARG A 110 -30.85 32.61 -26.36
N ASP A 111 -31.17 31.58 -25.56
CA ASP A 111 -32.13 30.53 -25.95
C ASP A 111 -33.59 31.02 -25.92
N LYS A 112 -33.92 31.95 -25.02
CA LYS A 112 -35.24 32.60 -24.99
C LYS A 112 -35.42 33.49 -26.22
N ASP A 113 -34.43 34.32 -26.57
CA ASP A 113 -34.47 35.19 -27.75
C ASP A 113 -34.50 34.40 -29.06
N ARG A 114 -33.78 33.26 -29.13
CA ARG A 114 -33.84 32.35 -30.29
C ARG A 114 -35.21 31.67 -30.41
N ARG A 115 -35.86 31.30 -29.31
CA ARG A 115 -37.24 30.75 -29.32
C ARG A 115 -38.27 31.81 -29.76
N THR A 116 -38.11 33.06 -29.30
CA THR A 116 -38.98 34.18 -29.70
C THR A 116 -38.85 34.49 -31.20
N LEU A 117 -37.63 34.51 -31.73
CA LEU A 117 -37.37 34.73 -33.17
C LEU A 117 -37.90 33.59 -34.06
N THR A 118 -37.81 32.34 -33.57
CA THR A 118 -38.34 31.15 -34.29
C THR A 118 -39.87 31.09 -34.25
N GLN A 119 -40.50 31.61 -33.19
CA GLN A 119 -41.97 31.77 -33.12
C GLN A 119 -42.47 32.89 -34.04
N PHE A 120 -41.73 33.99 -34.14
CA PHE A 120 -42.07 35.12 -35.02
C PHE A 120 -41.97 34.75 -36.51
N ASN A 121 -40.89 34.05 -36.92
CA ASN A 121 -40.74 33.53 -38.29
C ASN A 121 -41.73 32.41 -38.65
N MET A 122 -42.33 31.75 -37.65
CA MET A 122 -43.41 30.80 -37.92
C MET A 122 -44.72 31.53 -38.19
N GLN A 123 -45.02 32.69 -37.61
CA GLN A 123 -46.33 33.35 -37.80
C GLN A 123 -46.61 33.81 -39.24
N THR A 124 -45.57 34.13 -40.03
CA THR A 124 -45.67 34.65 -41.40
C THR A 124 -45.79 33.57 -42.49
N LEU A 125 -45.73 32.29 -42.14
CA LEU A 125 -45.73 31.18 -43.10
C LEU A 125 -47.13 30.55 -43.30
N PRO A 126 -47.50 30.17 -44.54
CA PRO A 126 -48.72 29.41 -44.82
C PRO A 126 -48.74 28.05 -44.09
N LYS A 127 -49.94 27.51 -43.81
CA LYS A 127 -50.13 26.28 -43.01
C LYS A 127 -49.32 25.07 -43.51
N SER A 128 -49.16 24.91 -44.83
CA SER A 128 -48.38 23.83 -45.44
C SER A 128 -46.87 23.97 -45.23
N ALA A 129 -46.34 25.20 -45.21
CA ALA A 129 -44.92 25.49 -44.97
C ALA A 129 -44.54 25.30 -43.49
N LYS A 130 -45.44 25.68 -42.55
CA LYS A 130 -45.26 25.44 -41.10
C LYS A 130 -45.08 23.97 -40.75
N GLN A 131 -45.80 23.07 -41.43
CA GLN A 131 -45.70 21.63 -41.21
C GLN A 131 -44.32 21.11 -41.65
N LYS A 132 -43.87 21.49 -42.85
CA LYS A 132 -42.56 21.13 -43.41
C LYS A 132 -41.39 21.63 -42.54
N GLU A 133 -41.47 22.85 -42.03
CA GLU A 133 -40.43 23.43 -41.15
C GLU A 133 -40.34 22.69 -39.81
N ARG A 134 -41.50 22.29 -39.24
CA ARG A 134 -41.57 21.49 -38.01
C ARG A 134 -40.99 20.09 -38.19
N ASP A 135 -41.27 19.43 -39.31
CA ASP A 135 -40.73 18.10 -39.60
C ASP A 135 -39.22 18.15 -39.88
N ARG A 136 -38.74 19.18 -40.58
CA ARG A 136 -37.31 19.44 -40.77
C ARG A 136 -36.58 19.68 -39.44
N MET A 137 -37.16 20.44 -38.51
CA MET A 137 -36.60 20.63 -37.16
C MET A 137 -36.63 19.34 -36.31
N ARG A 138 -37.65 18.50 -36.46
CA ARG A 138 -37.71 17.18 -35.81
C ARG A 138 -36.64 16.23 -36.35
N LEU A 139 -36.42 16.22 -37.67
CA LEU A 139 -35.37 15.43 -38.30
C LEU A 139 -33.99 15.90 -37.86
N GLN A 140 -33.76 17.22 -37.82
CA GLN A 140 -32.48 17.80 -37.37
C GLN A 140 -32.18 17.48 -35.90
N LYS A 141 -33.19 17.49 -35.02
CA LYS A 141 -33.03 17.05 -33.62
C LYS A 141 -32.81 15.55 -33.48
N LYS A 142 -33.42 14.71 -34.33
CA LYS A 142 -33.14 13.27 -34.38
C LYS A 142 -31.70 13.01 -34.87
N PHE A 143 -31.27 13.71 -35.92
CA PHE A 143 -29.91 13.61 -36.47
C PHE A 143 -28.85 14.10 -35.46
N GLN A 144 -29.07 15.21 -34.77
CA GLN A 144 -28.18 15.68 -33.70
C GLN A 144 -28.12 14.73 -32.50
N LYS A 145 -29.24 14.11 -32.11
CA LYS A 145 -29.24 13.08 -31.06
C LYS A 145 -28.53 11.80 -31.51
N GLN A 146 -28.61 11.43 -32.79
CA GLN A 146 -28.00 10.22 -33.31
C GLN A 146 -26.48 10.36 -33.56
N PHE A 147 -26.02 11.54 -34.00
CA PHE A 147 -24.59 11.82 -34.19
C PHE A 147 -23.88 12.33 -32.92
N GLY A 148 -24.57 13.09 -32.07
CA GLY A 148 -24.02 13.59 -30.80
C GLY A 148 -23.85 12.51 -29.73
N VAL A 149 -24.62 11.41 -29.79
CA VAL A 149 -24.46 10.26 -28.89
C VAL A 149 -23.29 9.38 -29.34
N ARG A 150 -23.02 9.26 -30.66
CA ARG A 150 -21.83 8.53 -31.17
C ARG A 150 -20.52 9.23 -30.80
N GLN A 151 -20.42 10.54 -30.99
CA GLN A 151 -19.21 11.28 -30.60
C GLN A 151 -18.95 11.32 -29.09
N LYS A 152 -20.00 11.33 -28.25
CA LYS A 152 -19.83 11.26 -26.80
C LYS A 152 -19.44 9.88 -26.28
N TRP A 153 -19.76 8.81 -27.01
CA TRP A 153 -19.33 7.45 -26.67
C TRP A 153 -17.89 7.20 -27.12
N ASP A 154 -17.49 7.66 -28.30
CA ASP A 154 -16.11 7.51 -28.79
C ASP A 154 -15.11 8.39 -28.03
N GLN A 155 -15.54 9.51 -27.43
CA GLN A 155 -14.66 10.36 -26.63
C GLN A 155 -14.57 9.92 -25.16
N LYS A 156 -15.42 8.99 -24.72
CA LYS A 156 -15.37 8.39 -23.37
C LYS A 156 -14.58 7.08 -23.32
N SER A 157 -14.37 6.44 -24.48
CA SER A 157 -13.55 5.22 -24.59
C SER A 157 -12.04 5.48 -24.50
N GLN A 158 -11.63 6.76 -24.44
CA GLN A 158 -10.27 7.18 -24.09
C GLN A 158 -10.25 7.90 -22.75
N THR A 159 -10.92 7.34 -21.73
CA THR A 159 -10.51 7.67 -20.36
C THR A 159 -9.14 7.02 -20.21
N GLN A 160 -8.06 7.81 -20.31
CA GLN A 160 -6.72 7.31 -20.00
C GLN A 160 -6.80 6.75 -18.57
N LEU A 161 -6.68 5.43 -18.45
CA LEU A 161 -6.52 4.79 -17.15
C LEU A 161 -5.28 5.42 -16.52
N LYS A 162 -5.41 5.86 -15.27
CA LYS A 162 -4.25 6.40 -14.55
C LYS A 162 -3.13 5.36 -14.54
N PRO A 163 -1.87 5.79 -14.65
CA PRO A 163 -0.73 4.90 -14.42
C PRO A 163 -0.93 4.19 -13.09
N ARG A 164 -0.73 2.88 -13.07
CA ARG A 164 -0.80 2.09 -11.84
C ARG A 164 0.51 2.22 -11.08
N ASP A 165 0.39 2.15 -9.76
CA ASP A 165 1.54 2.17 -8.85
C ASP A 165 2.24 0.81 -8.87
N SER A 166 3.57 0.86 -8.79
CA SER A 166 4.40 -0.32 -8.58
C SER A 166 4.21 -0.83 -7.14
N SER A 167 4.29 -2.14 -6.95
CA SER A 167 4.19 -2.76 -5.62
C SER A 167 5.45 -2.52 -4.77
N VAL A 168 6.55 -2.17 -5.43
CA VAL A 168 7.78 -1.70 -4.79
C VAL A 168 8.44 -0.59 -5.61
N GLU A 169 9.09 0.33 -4.93
CA GLU A 169 9.90 1.37 -5.56
C GLU A 169 11.19 0.75 -6.10
N VAL A 170 11.30 0.69 -7.43
CA VAL A 170 12.49 0.18 -8.10
C VAL A 170 13.61 1.21 -7.95
N ARG A 171 14.69 0.82 -7.27
CA ARG A 171 15.86 1.67 -7.06
C ARG A 171 16.83 1.54 -8.23
N SER A 172 17.70 2.54 -8.40
CA SER A 172 18.65 2.61 -9.53
C SER A 172 19.83 1.62 -9.41
N ASP A 173 20.07 1.09 -8.21
CA ASP A 173 21.10 0.11 -7.89
C ASP A 173 20.66 -1.34 -8.18
N TRP A 174 19.39 -1.58 -8.51
CA TRP A 174 18.89 -2.91 -8.84
C TRP A 174 19.22 -3.30 -10.27
N GLU A 175 19.83 -4.48 -10.44
CA GLU A 175 20.22 -4.99 -11.75
C GLU A 175 19.12 -5.88 -12.34
N VAL A 176 18.67 -5.59 -13.56
CA VAL A 176 17.73 -6.46 -14.30
C VAL A 176 18.49 -7.66 -14.85
N LYS A 177 18.19 -8.85 -14.35
CA LYS A 177 18.80 -10.12 -14.81
C LYS A 177 18.06 -10.74 -15.99
N GLU A 178 16.72 -10.74 -15.96
CA GLU A 178 15.90 -11.33 -17.03
C GLU A 178 14.58 -10.54 -17.17
N GLU A 179 14.07 -10.43 -18.39
CA GLU A 179 12.76 -9.85 -18.71
C GLU A 179 11.90 -10.87 -19.50
N MET A 180 10.68 -11.12 -19.03
CA MET A 180 9.75 -12.08 -19.63
C MET A 180 8.38 -11.45 -19.89
N ASP A 181 8.01 -11.36 -21.16
CA ASP A 181 6.70 -10.86 -21.57
C ASP A 181 5.60 -11.93 -21.45
N PHE A 182 4.35 -11.50 -21.28
CA PHE A 182 3.23 -12.43 -21.14
C PHE A 182 3.05 -13.33 -22.38
N PRO A 183 3.22 -12.86 -23.63
CA PRO A 183 3.15 -13.73 -24.81
C PRO A 183 4.15 -14.89 -24.79
N ARG A 184 5.38 -14.72 -24.27
CA ARG A 184 6.34 -15.82 -24.07
C ARG A 184 5.82 -16.78 -23.02
N LEU A 185 5.37 -16.28 -21.87
CA LEU A 185 4.87 -17.10 -20.75
C LEU A 185 3.62 -17.93 -21.11
N MET A 186 2.70 -17.37 -21.91
CA MET A 186 1.50 -18.08 -22.36
C MET A 186 1.78 -19.29 -23.27
N LYS A 187 2.96 -19.33 -23.90
CA LYS A 187 3.38 -20.44 -24.78
C LYS A 187 4.12 -21.54 -24.03
N MET A 188 4.54 -21.30 -22.78
CA MET A 188 5.23 -22.30 -21.98
C MET A 188 4.31 -23.48 -21.65
N ARG A 189 4.86 -24.69 -21.64
CA ARG A 189 4.15 -25.94 -21.33
C ARG A 189 5.10 -26.89 -20.62
N TYR A 190 4.59 -27.62 -19.63
CA TYR A 190 5.30 -28.69 -18.96
C TYR A 190 4.29 -29.78 -18.58
N MET A 191 4.54 -31.02 -19.04
CA MET A 191 3.60 -32.14 -18.93
C MET A 191 4.01 -33.20 -17.91
N ASP A 192 5.32 -33.33 -17.66
CA ASP A 192 5.89 -34.41 -16.84
C ASP A 192 5.89 -34.02 -15.36
N VAL A 193 4.68 -33.80 -14.82
CA VAL A 193 4.44 -33.55 -13.39
C VAL A 193 3.80 -34.80 -12.80
N GLU A 194 4.52 -35.45 -11.90
CA GLU A 194 3.98 -36.58 -11.13
C GLU A 194 3.00 -36.12 -10.05
N ASP A 195 2.15 -37.04 -9.59
CA ASP A 195 1.27 -36.78 -8.46
C ASP A 195 2.12 -36.54 -7.19
N PRO A 196 1.78 -35.54 -6.38
CA PRO A 196 2.56 -35.21 -5.20
C PRO A 196 2.48 -36.27 -4.11
N THR A 197 3.54 -36.31 -3.30
CA THR A 197 3.57 -37.09 -2.06
C THR A 197 3.39 -36.17 -0.85
N ASP A 198 2.49 -36.56 0.06
CA ASP A 198 2.26 -35.82 1.30
C ASP A 198 3.36 -36.19 2.31
N ILE A 199 4.15 -35.20 2.73
CA ILE A 199 5.27 -35.38 3.67
C ILE A 199 4.77 -35.24 5.12
N GLU A 200 4.10 -34.13 5.38
CA GLU A 200 3.65 -33.75 6.71
C GLU A 200 2.29 -33.06 6.61
N SER A 201 1.41 -33.32 7.59
CA SER A 201 0.08 -32.72 7.66
C SER A 201 -0.20 -32.23 9.06
N CYS A 202 -0.54 -30.95 9.17
CA CYS A 202 -0.60 -30.20 10.41
C CYS A 202 -1.93 -29.44 10.54
N GLY A 203 -2.37 -29.20 11.77
CA GLY A 203 -3.51 -28.34 12.08
C GLY A 203 -4.83 -29.09 12.28
N ALA A 204 -5.94 -28.35 12.20
CA ALA A 204 -7.26 -28.89 12.50
C ALA A 204 -8.35 -28.17 11.70
N LEU A 205 -9.32 -28.94 11.21
CA LEU A 205 -10.41 -28.45 10.37
C LEU A 205 -11.76 -28.58 11.06
N GLU A 206 -12.58 -27.54 10.96
CA GLU A 206 -14.00 -27.58 11.31
C GLU A 206 -14.84 -28.15 10.17
N HIS A 207 -15.97 -28.77 10.53
CA HIS A 207 -16.90 -29.31 9.53
C HIS A 207 -17.73 -28.22 8.87
N TYR A 208 -17.84 -28.27 7.55
CA TYR A 208 -18.69 -27.39 6.76
C TYR A 208 -20.17 -27.54 7.11
N GLU A 209 -20.86 -26.43 7.33
CA GLU A 209 -22.28 -26.42 7.61
C GLU A 209 -23.08 -26.43 6.29
N LYS A 210 -23.55 -27.62 5.88
CA LYS A 210 -24.38 -27.83 4.67
C LYS A 210 -25.63 -26.95 4.59
N ALA A 211 -26.07 -26.31 5.68
CA ALA A 211 -27.17 -25.35 5.66
C ALA A 211 -26.84 -24.08 4.85
N PHE A 212 -25.56 -23.72 4.69
CA PHE A 212 -25.15 -22.60 3.84
C PHE A 212 -25.42 -22.84 2.36
N ASP A 213 -25.47 -24.10 1.90
CA ASP A 213 -25.83 -24.46 0.52
C ASP A 213 -27.31 -24.19 0.20
N ARG A 214 -28.15 -23.96 1.22
CA ARG A 214 -29.58 -23.61 1.08
C ARG A 214 -29.85 -22.10 1.16
N VAL A 215 -28.79 -21.28 1.28
CA VAL A 215 -28.92 -19.82 1.25
C VAL A 215 -29.15 -19.37 -0.20
N THR A 216 -30.13 -18.52 -0.39
CA THR A 216 -30.56 -17.90 -1.64
C THR A 216 -30.72 -16.40 -1.43
N THR A 217 -30.90 -15.63 -2.50
CA THR A 217 -31.05 -14.17 -2.40
C THR A 217 -32.29 -13.73 -1.62
N ARG A 218 -33.29 -14.62 -1.42
CA ARG A 218 -34.51 -14.34 -0.66
C ARG A 218 -34.42 -14.71 0.82
N ASN A 219 -33.49 -15.58 1.19
CA ASN A 219 -33.21 -16.00 2.57
C ASN A 219 -31.73 -15.76 2.88
N GLU A 220 -31.25 -14.55 2.56
CA GLU A 220 -29.88 -14.12 2.80
C GLU A 220 -29.54 -14.18 4.30
N LYS A 221 -28.27 -14.52 4.61
CA LYS A 221 -27.76 -14.52 5.98
C LYS A 221 -26.84 -13.32 6.19
N PRO A 222 -26.93 -12.57 7.30
CA PRO A 222 -25.99 -11.51 7.60
C PRO A 222 -24.58 -12.10 7.81
N LEU A 223 -23.57 -11.47 7.22
CA LEU A 223 -22.18 -11.80 7.49
C LEU A 223 -21.81 -11.29 8.89
N LYS A 224 -21.27 -12.17 9.73
CA LYS A 224 -20.86 -11.85 11.09
C LYS A 224 -19.37 -11.58 11.13
N SER A 225 -18.97 -10.56 11.89
CA SER A 225 -17.55 -10.35 12.20
C SER A 225 -17.09 -11.44 13.17
N ILE A 226 -16.15 -12.27 12.73
CA ILE A 226 -15.61 -13.39 13.49
C ILE A 226 -14.15 -13.08 13.78
N LYS A 227 -13.82 -12.97 15.06
CA LYS A 227 -12.45 -12.73 15.51
C LYS A 227 -11.74 -14.07 15.65
N ARG A 228 -10.90 -14.39 14.68
CA ARG A 228 -10.02 -15.58 14.65
C ARG A 228 -8.63 -15.13 14.21
N ILE A 229 -7.62 -15.84 14.68
CA ILE A 229 -6.23 -15.60 14.27
C ILE A 229 -5.99 -16.29 12.93
N PHE A 230 -5.63 -15.51 11.92
CA PHE A 230 -5.19 -15.98 10.60
C PHE A 230 -3.68 -15.78 10.49
N HIS A 231 -2.95 -16.86 10.22
CA HIS A 231 -1.51 -16.83 10.08
C HIS A 231 -1.15 -16.66 8.61
N THR A 232 -0.36 -15.64 8.29
CA THR A 232 0.11 -15.34 6.93
C THR A 232 1.61 -15.53 6.82
N VAL A 233 2.15 -16.55 7.49
CA VAL A 233 3.60 -16.83 7.61
C VAL A 233 4.23 -17.06 6.24
N THR A 234 5.42 -16.49 6.03
CA THR A 234 6.29 -16.58 4.85
C THR A 234 6.86 -17.99 4.68
N THR A 235 7.67 -18.20 3.64
CA THR A 235 8.31 -19.52 3.40
C THR A 235 9.48 -19.73 4.35
N THR A 236 10.28 -18.69 4.61
CA THR A 236 11.48 -18.72 5.46
C THR A 236 11.14 -18.82 6.95
N ASP A 237 10.11 -18.10 7.42
CA ASP A 237 9.70 -18.12 8.83
C ASP A 237 9.05 -19.45 9.24
N ASP A 238 8.60 -20.24 8.26
CA ASP A 238 7.93 -21.51 8.50
C ASP A 238 8.89 -22.55 9.11
N PRO A 239 8.67 -22.96 10.38
CA PRO A 239 9.59 -23.88 11.07
C PRO A 239 9.58 -25.28 10.46
N VAL A 240 8.47 -25.70 9.83
CA VAL A 240 8.39 -27.00 9.16
C VAL A 240 9.17 -26.96 7.86
N ILE A 241 9.08 -25.87 7.09
CA ILE A 241 9.90 -25.69 5.89
C ILE A 241 11.38 -25.62 6.24
N ARG A 242 11.78 -24.87 7.28
CA ARG A 242 13.18 -24.84 7.76
C ARG A 242 13.71 -26.23 8.12
N LYS A 243 12.89 -27.04 8.79
CA LYS A 243 13.22 -28.44 9.11
C LYS A 243 13.33 -29.30 7.86
N LEU A 244 12.38 -29.19 6.93
CA LEU A 244 12.40 -29.94 5.67
C LEU A 244 13.60 -29.55 4.82
N ALA A 245 13.95 -28.27 4.77
CA ALA A 245 15.10 -27.77 4.03
C ALA A 245 16.42 -28.40 4.47
N LYS A 246 16.57 -28.81 5.73
CA LYS A 246 17.76 -29.55 6.20
C LYS A 246 17.82 -31.01 5.70
N THR A 247 16.70 -31.59 5.28
CA THR A 247 16.59 -33.04 4.99
C THR A 247 16.34 -33.37 3.51
N GLN A 248 15.45 -32.64 2.82
CA GLN A 248 15.05 -32.92 1.44
C GLN A 248 14.46 -31.67 0.76
N GLY A 249 14.32 -31.72 -0.56
CA GLY A 249 13.85 -30.58 -1.35
C GLY A 249 14.96 -29.61 -1.74
N ASN A 250 14.78 -28.97 -2.89
CA ASN A 250 15.63 -27.88 -3.34
C ASN A 250 14.86 -26.63 -3.74
N VAL A 251 13.54 -26.70 -3.87
CA VAL A 251 12.70 -25.53 -4.07
C VAL A 251 11.59 -25.52 -3.02
N PHE A 252 11.47 -24.42 -2.30
CA PHE A 252 10.49 -24.25 -1.22
C PHE A 252 9.60 -23.04 -1.50
N ALA A 253 8.30 -23.20 -1.29
CA ALA A 253 7.32 -22.13 -1.47
C ALA A 253 6.03 -22.40 -0.68
N THR A 254 5.21 -21.37 -0.54
CA THR A 254 3.81 -21.50 -0.15
C THR A 254 2.90 -21.54 -1.40
N ASP A 255 1.73 -22.15 -1.27
CA ASP A 255 0.75 -22.21 -2.36
C ASP A 255 0.29 -20.84 -2.85
N ALA A 256 0.17 -19.84 -1.98
CA ALA A 256 -0.16 -18.47 -2.34
C ALA A 256 0.90 -17.82 -3.26
N ILE A 257 2.18 -18.09 -3.00
CA ILE A 257 3.31 -17.61 -3.82
C ILE A 257 3.34 -18.35 -5.16
N LEU A 258 3.23 -19.68 -5.16
CA LEU A 258 3.21 -20.45 -6.39
C LEU A 258 2.00 -20.12 -7.27
N ALA A 259 0.81 -19.95 -6.69
CA ALA A 259 -0.38 -19.59 -7.45
C ALA A 259 -0.23 -18.23 -8.14
N THR A 260 0.51 -17.29 -7.53
CA THR A 260 0.84 -15.98 -8.10
C THR A 260 1.76 -16.13 -9.30
N LEU A 261 2.81 -16.96 -9.21
CA LEU A 261 3.70 -17.26 -10.34
C LEU A 261 3.00 -18.02 -11.47
N MET A 262 2.28 -19.10 -11.13
CA MET A 262 1.57 -19.95 -12.08
C MET A 262 0.49 -19.19 -12.86
N CYS A 263 -0.16 -18.21 -12.25
CA CYS A 263 -1.23 -17.43 -12.85
C CYS A 263 -0.80 -16.02 -13.30
N CYS A 264 0.50 -15.72 -13.34
CA CYS A 264 1.03 -14.37 -13.57
C CYS A 264 0.51 -13.69 -14.85
N THR A 265 0.24 -14.47 -15.91
CA THR A 265 -0.23 -13.98 -17.22
C THR A 265 -1.61 -13.31 -17.19
N ARG A 266 -2.37 -13.45 -16.09
CA ARG A 266 -3.67 -12.80 -15.89
C ARG A 266 -3.59 -11.55 -15.03
N SER A 267 -2.45 -11.31 -14.39
CA SER A 267 -2.28 -10.20 -13.46
C SER A 267 -2.27 -8.86 -14.20
N VAL A 268 -2.92 -7.84 -13.63
CA VAL A 268 -2.91 -6.45 -14.13
C VAL A 268 -2.26 -5.50 -13.13
N ASN A 269 -2.47 -5.69 -11.82
CA ASN A 269 -1.80 -4.91 -10.78
C ASN A 269 -0.38 -5.42 -10.51
N SER A 270 0.53 -4.55 -10.07
CA SER A 270 1.89 -4.92 -9.65
C SER A 270 1.87 -5.89 -8.47
N TRP A 271 2.80 -6.83 -8.47
CA TRP A 271 3.12 -7.70 -7.34
C TRP A 271 4.60 -8.06 -7.42
N ASP A 272 5.16 -8.44 -6.28
CA ASP A 272 6.56 -8.84 -6.15
C ASP A 272 6.69 -10.08 -5.28
N ILE A 273 7.68 -10.90 -5.60
CA ILE A 273 8.05 -12.13 -4.91
C ILE A 273 9.57 -12.10 -4.72
N ILE A 274 10.01 -12.33 -3.49
CA ILE A 274 11.43 -12.47 -3.16
C ILE A 274 11.88 -13.89 -3.51
N VAL A 275 13.07 -14.03 -4.06
CA VAL A 275 13.70 -15.33 -4.27
C VAL A 275 15.07 -15.29 -3.61
N GLN A 276 15.26 -16.13 -2.60
CA GLN A 276 16.56 -16.30 -1.96
C GLN A 276 17.18 -17.60 -2.46
N ARG A 277 18.41 -17.49 -2.97
CA ARG A 277 19.20 -18.65 -3.37
C ARG A 277 20.35 -18.85 -2.40
N VAL A 278 20.35 -20.00 -1.74
CA VAL A 278 21.40 -20.44 -0.81
C VAL A 278 21.89 -21.81 -1.27
N GLY A 279 23.13 -21.89 -1.75
CA GLY A 279 23.65 -23.10 -2.38
C GLY A 279 22.80 -23.56 -3.57
N ASN A 280 22.38 -24.82 -3.52
CA ASN A 280 21.49 -25.45 -4.50
C ASN A 280 19.99 -25.33 -4.13
N LYS A 281 19.64 -24.56 -3.09
CA LYS A 281 18.26 -24.39 -2.62
C LYS A 281 17.70 -23.03 -3.03
N LEU A 282 16.43 -23.02 -3.42
CA LEU A 282 15.67 -21.83 -3.75
C LEU A 282 14.49 -21.69 -2.80
N PHE A 283 14.38 -20.54 -2.17
CA PHE A 283 13.25 -20.16 -1.34
C PHE A 283 12.48 -19.06 -2.06
N PHE A 284 11.23 -19.34 -2.43
CA PHE A 284 10.32 -18.33 -2.94
C PHE A 284 9.53 -17.75 -1.79
N ASP A 285 9.66 -16.45 -1.61
CA ASP A 285 9.17 -15.76 -0.44
C ASP A 285 8.39 -14.47 -0.74
N LYS A 286 7.69 -13.94 0.26
CA LYS A 286 6.92 -12.70 0.16
C LYS A 286 7.37 -11.71 1.23
N ARG A 287 7.18 -10.41 0.99
CA ARG A 287 7.45 -9.37 1.98
C ARG A 287 6.34 -9.29 3.03
N ASP A 288 6.69 -9.24 4.31
CA ASP A 288 5.71 -9.17 5.41
C ASP A 288 4.88 -7.88 5.43
N ASN A 289 5.48 -6.77 5.04
CA ASN A 289 4.82 -5.45 5.03
C ASN A 289 4.15 -5.12 3.69
N SER A 290 3.94 -6.11 2.82
CA SER A 290 3.33 -5.91 1.50
C SER A 290 1.83 -6.19 1.48
N ASP A 291 1.13 -5.56 0.54
CA ASP A 291 -0.29 -5.82 0.26
C ASP A 291 -0.51 -7.18 -0.49
N PHE A 292 0.45 -8.12 -0.43
CA PHE A 292 0.43 -9.38 -1.19
C PHE A 292 -0.74 -10.30 -0.84
N ASP A 293 -1.10 -10.36 0.44
CA ASP A 293 -2.21 -11.17 0.93
C ASP A 293 -3.58 -10.50 0.67
N LEU A 294 -3.60 -9.22 0.28
CA LEU A 294 -4.85 -8.53 -0.02
C LEU A 294 -5.46 -9.03 -1.34
N LEU A 295 -6.77 -9.29 -1.29
CA LEU A 295 -7.52 -9.75 -2.45
C LEU A 295 -7.93 -8.59 -3.35
N THR A 296 -7.44 -8.57 -4.59
CA THR A 296 -7.83 -7.54 -5.57
C THR A 296 -9.32 -7.63 -5.93
N VAL A 297 -9.93 -6.49 -6.29
CA VAL A 297 -11.35 -6.39 -6.65
C VAL A 297 -11.52 -5.70 -7.99
N SER A 298 -12.19 -6.37 -8.93
CA SER A 298 -12.45 -5.88 -10.28
C SER A 298 -11.17 -5.49 -11.05
N GLU A 299 -10.06 -6.17 -10.77
CA GLU A 299 -8.73 -5.89 -11.34
C GLU A 299 -8.70 -6.03 -12.86
N THR A 300 -9.31 -7.09 -13.39
CA THR A 300 -9.28 -7.42 -14.83
C THR A 300 -10.50 -6.90 -15.58
N ALA A 301 -11.30 -6.05 -14.92
CA ALA A 301 -12.43 -5.39 -15.56
C ALA A 301 -11.94 -4.45 -16.67
N ASN A 302 -12.80 -4.20 -17.68
CA ASN A 302 -12.50 -3.24 -18.74
C ASN A 302 -12.21 -1.83 -18.19
N GLU A 303 -12.94 -1.46 -17.12
CA GLU A 303 -12.76 -0.23 -16.37
C GLU A 303 -12.61 -0.63 -14.89
N PRO A 304 -11.37 -0.83 -14.39
CA PRO A 304 -11.14 -1.16 -13.00
C PRO A 304 -11.44 0.05 -12.09
N PRO A 305 -11.61 -0.13 -10.77
CA PRO A 305 -11.84 0.97 -9.84
C PRO A 305 -10.73 2.03 -9.93
N GLN A 306 -11.11 3.31 -10.01
CA GLN A 306 -10.20 4.48 -10.13
C GLN A 306 -10.40 5.49 -8.99
N ASP A 307 -11.20 5.15 -7.99
CA ASP A 307 -11.45 5.99 -6.83
C ASP A 307 -10.17 6.19 -6.00
N GLU A 308 -9.91 7.42 -5.55
CA GLU A 308 -8.68 7.79 -4.84
C GLU A 308 -8.88 7.95 -3.33
N GLY A 309 -7.79 7.78 -2.58
CA GLY A 309 -7.68 8.16 -1.17
C GLY A 309 -8.71 7.51 -0.24
N SER A 310 -9.40 8.34 0.55
CA SER A 310 -10.39 7.93 1.56
C SER A 310 -11.75 7.48 0.99
N SER A 311 -11.87 7.33 -0.34
CA SER A 311 -13.09 6.77 -0.93
C SER A 311 -13.27 5.32 -0.49
N LEU A 312 -14.51 4.98 -0.13
CA LEU A 312 -14.93 3.62 0.20
C LEU A 312 -14.62 2.61 -0.92
N ASN A 313 -14.55 3.10 -2.17
CA ASN A 313 -14.37 2.27 -3.36
C ASN A 313 -12.95 2.40 -3.95
N SER A 314 -11.99 2.97 -3.22
CA SER A 314 -10.60 2.96 -3.68
C SER A 314 -10.07 1.52 -3.77
N PRO A 315 -9.18 1.19 -4.73
CA PRO A 315 -8.68 -0.17 -4.90
C PRO A 315 -8.15 -0.81 -3.61
N ARG A 316 -7.43 -0.03 -2.80
CA ARG A 316 -6.89 -0.48 -1.51
C ARG A 316 -7.99 -0.78 -0.49
N ASN A 317 -8.96 0.12 -0.31
CA ASN A 317 -10.06 -0.10 0.63
C ASN A 317 -10.96 -1.27 0.21
N LEU A 318 -11.20 -1.44 -1.10
CA LEU A 318 -11.92 -2.59 -1.63
C LEU A 318 -11.15 -3.90 -1.40
N ALA A 319 -9.83 -3.88 -1.51
CA ALA A 319 -9.00 -5.07 -1.25
C ALA A 319 -8.98 -5.45 0.23
N MET A 320 -8.85 -4.46 1.13
CA MET A 320 -8.98 -4.68 2.58
C MET A 320 -10.37 -5.22 2.95
N GLU A 321 -11.44 -4.65 2.39
CA GLU A 321 -12.80 -5.12 2.60
C GLU A 321 -13.01 -6.54 2.07
N ALA A 322 -12.53 -6.85 0.86
CA ALA A 322 -12.65 -8.20 0.28
C ALA A 322 -11.92 -9.26 1.11
N THR A 323 -10.73 -8.91 1.63
CA THR A 323 -9.94 -9.78 2.50
C THR A 323 -10.64 -10.01 3.84
N TYR A 324 -11.18 -8.94 4.44
CA TYR A 324 -12.02 -9.02 5.63
C TYR A 324 -13.25 -9.92 5.41
N ILE A 325 -13.97 -9.75 4.29
CA ILE A 325 -15.13 -10.58 3.94
C ILE A 325 -14.71 -12.05 3.80
N ASN A 326 -13.59 -12.33 3.13
CA ASN A 326 -13.09 -13.68 2.89
C ASN A 326 -12.72 -14.38 4.21
N HIS A 327 -12.04 -13.70 5.12
CA HIS A 327 -11.71 -14.21 6.46
C HIS A 327 -12.98 -14.51 7.28
N ASN A 328 -13.96 -13.61 7.28
CA ASN A 328 -15.18 -13.85 8.05
C ASN A 328 -16.00 -15.00 7.47
N PHE A 329 -16.19 -15.04 6.14
CA PHE A 329 -17.01 -16.06 5.51
C PHE A 329 -16.40 -17.45 5.61
N SER A 330 -15.07 -17.57 5.48
CA SER A 330 -14.36 -18.86 5.58
C SER A 330 -14.65 -19.55 6.90
N GLN A 331 -14.75 -18.79 7.99
CA GLN A 331 -15.07 -19.32 9.32
C GLN A 331 -16.59 -19.39 9.57
N GLN A 332 -17.38 -18.45 9.05
CA GLN A 332 -18.82 -18.42 9.28
C GLN A 332 -19.56 -19.62 8.68
N CYS A 333 -19.06 -20.15 7.57
CA CYS A 333 -19.66 -21.30 6.88
C CYS A 333 -19.37 -22.65 7.56
N LEU A 334 -18.56 -22.66 8.62
CA LEU A 334 -18.16 -23.84 9.37
C LEU A 334 -18.94 -23.93 10.69
N LYS A 335 -19.04 -25.16 11.21
CA LYS A 335 -19.70 -25.43 12.51
C LYS A 335 -18.77 -25.06 13.66
N MET A 336 -18.89 -23.82 14.13
CA MET A 336 -18.15 -23.34 15.30
C MET A 336 -18.50 -24.11 16.57
N GLY A 337 -17.48 -24.51 17.33
CA GLY A 337 -17.63 -25.24 18.60
C GLY A 337 -18.02 -26.72 18.44
N GLY A 338 -18.06 -27.24 17.21
CA GLY A 338 -18.18 -28.67 16.95
C GLY A 338 -16.85 -29.42 17.12
N GLU A 339 -16.91 -30.74 16.98
CA GLU A 339 -15.70 -31.57 16.88
C GLU A 339 -14.91 -31.19 15.62
N ARG A 340 -13.59 -31.04 15.78
CA ARG A 340 -12.66 -30.73 14.68
C ARG A 340 -11.97 -31.99 14.18
N HIS A 341 -11.81 -32.11 12.87
CA HIS A 341 -10.93 -33.09 12.28
C HIS A 341 -9.47 -32.68 12.50
N LYS A 342 -8.76 -33.40 13.37
CA LYS A 342 -7.36 -33.12 13.71
C LYS A 342 -6.43 -33.91 12.79
N PHE A 343 -5.36 -33.27 12.34
CA PHE A 343 -4.26 -33.94 11.67
C PHE A 343 -3.26 -34.52 12.70
N PRO A 344 -2.33 -35.40 12.28
CA PRO A 344 -1.34 -35.99 13.18
C PRO A 344 -0.53 -34.96 13.96
N ASN A 345 -0.16 -33.84 13.31
CA ASN A 345 0.62 -32.77 13.92
C ASN A 345 -0.27 -31.55 14.23
N PRO A 346 0.01 -30.81 15.33
CA PRO A 346 -0.69 -29.57 15.63
C PRO A 346 -0.33 -28.46 14.62
N ASN A 347 -1.02 -27.33 14.70
CA ASN A 347 -0.67 -26.16 13.89
C ASN A 347 0.73 -25.65 14.31
N PRO A 348 1.70 -25.55 13.40
CA PRO A 348 3.09 -25.21 13.74
C PRO A 348 3.30 -23.73 14.11
N PHE A 349 2.29 -22.88 13.95
CA PHE A 349 2.38 -21.44 14.17
C PHE A 349 1.75 -20.97 15.48
N VAL A 350 1.32 -21.91 16.33
CA VAL A 350 0.56 -21.63 17.54
C VAL A 350 1.32 -22.18 18.74
N GLU A 351 1.63 -21.31 19.70
CA GLU A 351 2.20 -21.69 20.99
C GLU A 351 1.19 -22.44 21.85
N GLU A 352 1.65 -23.31 22.75
CA GLU A 352 0.77 -24.19 23.56
C GLU A 352 -0.21 -23.41 24.46
N ASP A 353 0.12 -22.15 24.78
CA ASP A 353 -0.64 -21.27 25.68
C ASP A 353 -1.83 -20.56 25.01
N ILE A 354 -1.87 -20.52 23.67
CA ILE A 354 -2.99 -19.91 22.94
C ILE A 354 -4.16 -20.87 22.95
N GLU A 355 -5.34 -20.38 23.38
CA GLU A 355 -6.55 -21.19 23.30
C GLU A 355 -6.79 -21.64 21.84
N LYS A 356 -6.77 -22.96 21.61
CA LYS A 356 -7.06 -23.58 20.29
C LYS A 356 -8.41 -23.13 19.71
N SER A 357 -9.29 -22.57 20.54
CA SER A 357 -10.58 -21.99 20.23
C SER A 357 -10.49 -20.64 19.49
N GLU A 358 -9.35 -19.94 19.49
CA GLU A 358 -9.18 -18.62 18.86
C GLU A 358 -8.55 -18.69 17.46
N VAL A 359 -7.86 -19.79 17.15
CA VAL A 359 -7.23 -20.03 15.85
C VAL A 359 -8.30 -20.33 14.79
N ALA A 360 -8.10 -19.81 13.57
CA ALA A 360 -8.95 -20.14 12.42
C ALA A 360 -8.90 -21.65 12.10
N SER A 361 -9.99 -22.19 11.56
CA SER A 361 -10.00 -23.53 10.97
C SER A 361 -9.11 -23.53 9.74
N VAL A 362 -7.93 -24.15 9.85
CA VAL A 362 -6.97 -24.29 8.77
C VAL A 362 -6.11 -25.53 9.01
N ALA A 363 -5.78 -26.23 7.93
CA ALA A 363 -4.80 -27.31 7.95
C ALA A 363 -3.76 -27.07 6.86
N TYR A 364 -2.51 -27.37 7.20
CA TYR A 364 -1.37 -27.24 6.31
C TYR A 364 -0.90 -28.63 5.89
N ARG A 365 -0.70 -28.82 4.58
CA ARG A 365 -0.10 -30.03 4.01
C ARG A 365 1.18 -29.65 3.29
N TYR A 366 2.27 -30.27 3.68
CA TYR A 366 3.56 -30.14 3.02
C TYR A 366 3.66 -31.24 1.99
N ARG A 367 3.62 -30.87 0.72
CA ARG A 367 3.54 -31.80 -0.41
C ARG A 367 4.77 -31.65 -1.28
N ARG A 368 5.27 -32.77 -1.77
CA ARG A 368 6.48 -32.89 -2.60
C ARG A 368 6.11 -33.23 -4.03
N TRP A 369 6.60 -32.44 -4.99
CA TRP A 369 6.51 -32.71 -6.42
C TRP A 369 7.90 -32.89 -7.01
N GLN A 370 8.08 -33.95 -7.78
CA GLN A 370 9.26 -34.14 -8.60
C GLN A 370 9.02 -33.48 -9.97
N LEU A 371 9.78 -32.43 -10.29
CA LEU A 371 9.71 -31.72 -11.56
C LEU A 371 10.94 -32.07 -12.42
N GLY A 372 10.89 -33.25 -13.04
CA GLY A 372 12.03 -33.82 -13.78
C GLY A 372 13.12 -34.35 -12.85
N GLU A 373 14.32 -34.61 -13.36
CA GLU A 373 15.36 -35.30 -12.57
C GLU A 373 15.99 -34.41 -11.48
N ASP A 374 16.05 -33.09 -11.70
CA ASP A 374 16.87 -32.19 -10.88
C ASP A 374 16.10 -31.30 -9.90
N ILE A 375 14.76 -31.23 -9.98
CA ILE A 375 13.96 -30.26 -9.19
C ILE A 375 12.99 -31.02 -8.28
N ASP A 376 13.16 -30.80 -6.99
CA ASP A 376 12.36 -31.35 -5.92
C ASP A 376 11.65 -30.20 -5.19
N LEU A 377 10.38 -30.00 -5.57
CA LEU A 377 9.55 -28.88 -5.14
C LEU A 377 8.74 -29.27 -3.92
N ILE A 378 8.92 -28.54 -2.82
CA ILE A 378 8.13 -28.68 -1.60
C ILE A 378 7.24 -27.45 -1.44
N VAL A 379 5.94 -27.70 -1.32
CA VAL A 379 4.93 -26.64 -1.19
C VAL A 379 4.11 -26.84 0.07
N ARG A 380 3.96 -25.76 0.85
CA ARG A 380 2.94 -25.70 1.90
C ARG A 380 1.59 -25.34 1.27
N CYS A 381 0.66 -26.27 1.31
CA CYS A 381 -0.70 -26.10 0.83
C CYS A 381 -1.69 -25.99 1.99
N GLU A 382 -2.81 -25.30 1.78
CA GLU A 382 -3.84 -25.07 2.80
C GLU A 382 -5.22 -25.66 2.46
N HIS A 383 -5.89 -26.19 3.48
CA HIS A 383 -7.33 -26.50 3.46
C HIS A 383 -8.07 -25.68 4.52
N ASP A 384 -9.28 -25.24 4.19
CA ASP A 384 -10.08 -24.36 5.07
C ASP A 384 -11.11 -25.14 5.91
N GLY A 385 -11.56 -26.30 5.43
CA GLY A 385 -12.54 -27.12 6.14
C GLY A 385 -12.67 -28.54 5.60
N VAL A 386 -13.56 -29.31 6.24
CA VAL A 386 -13.90 -30.68 5.82
C VAL A 386 -15.42 -30.85 5.69
N MET A 387 -15.87 -31.65 4.73
CA MET A 387 -17.27 -32.06 4.63
C MET A 387 -17.39 -33.58 4.64
N THR A 388 -18.46 -34.09 5.24
CA THR A 388 -18.79 -35.51 5.19
C THR A 388 -19.74 -35.75 4.02
N GLY A 389 -19.33 -36.58 3.06
CA GLY A 389 -20.11 -37.02 1.91
C GLY A 389 -21.33 -37.86 2.31
N ALA A 390 -22.16 -38.23 1.33
CA ALA A 390 -23.33 -39.08 1.57
C ALA A 390 -22.94 -40.50 2.03
N ASN A 391 -21.76 -40.95 1.63
CA ASN A 391 -21.23 -42.29 1.90
C ASN A 391 -20.42 -42.37 3.22
N GLY A 392 -20.33 -41.26 3.97
CA GLY A 392 -19.47 -41.15 5.15
C GLY A 392 -18.01 -40.78 4.86
N GLU A 393 -17.60 -40.71 3.59
CA GLU A 393 -16.26 -40.26 3.18
C GLU A 393 -16.04 -38.79 3.54
N MET A 394 -14.81 -38.46 3.94
CA MET A 394 -14.41 -37.09 4.27
C MET A 394 -13.76 -36.42 3.07
N SER A 395 -14.29 -35.27 2.68
CA SER A 395 -13.80 -34.46 1.56
C SER A 395 -13.21 -33.16 2.09
N PHE A 396 -11.96 -32.87 1.73
CA PHE A 396 -11.31 -31.60 2.06
C PHE A 396 -11.79 -30.48 1.15
N ILE A 397 -11.98 -29.30 1.72
CA ILE A 397 -12.46 -28.13 1.00
C ILE A 397 -11.59 -26.91 1.17
N ASN A 398 -11.48 -26.14 0.10
CA ASN A 398 -11.09 -24.73 0.17
C ASN A 398 -12.33 -23.85 0.10
N VAL A 399 -12.37 -22.82 0.93
CA VAL A 399 -13.45 -21.85 1.00
C VAL A 399 -12.90 -20.48 0.65
N LYS A 400 -13.40 -19.91 -0.46
CA LYS A 400 -13.05 -18.55 -0.87
C LYS A 400 -14.32 -17.73 -1.16
N THR A 401 -14.22 -16.42 -1.16
CA THR A 401 -15.41 -15.54 -1.19
C THR A 401 -15.33 -14.48 -2.28
N LEU A 402 -16.34 -14.48 -3.15
CA LEU A 402 -16.59 -13.40 -4.10
C LEU A 402 -17.40 -12.29 -3.41
N ASN A 403 -17.01 -11.04 -3.66
CA ASN A 403 -17.63 -9.87 -3.07
C ASN A 403 -18.25 -8.92 -4.12
N GLU A 404 -19.53 -8.58 -3.95
CA GLU A 404 -20.23 -7.52 -4.71
C GLU A 404 -20.21 -6.21 -3.90
N TRP A 405 -19.63 -5.16 -4.47
CA TRP A 405 -19.54 -3.84 -3.86
C TRP A 405 -20.59 -2.87 -4.44
N ASP A 406 -20.54 -2.58 -5.74
CA ASP A 406 -21.53 -1.79 -6.48
C ASP A 406 -21.62 -2.27 -7.94
N SER A 407 -22.68 -3.02 -8.25
CA SER A 407 -22.89 -3.63 -9.57
C SER A 407 -23.14 -2.64 -10.71
N ARG A 408 -23.31 -1.35 -10.43
CA ARG A 408 -23.47 -0.32 -11.47
C ARG A 408 -22.16 0.04 -12.17
N TYR A 409 -21.02 -0.31 -11.55
CA TYR A 409 -19.69 -0.09 -12.08
C TYR A 409 -19.13 -1.37 -12.69
N CYS A 410 -18.01 -1.26 -13.42
CA CYS A 410 -17.27 -2.41 -13.98
C CYS A 410 -18.12 -3.36 -14.87
N ASN A 411 -19.22 -2.87 -15.45
CA ASN A 411 -20.23 -3.69 -16.13
C ASN A 411 -20.75 -4.86 -15.29
N GLY A 412 -20.91 -4.64 -13.98
CA GLY A 412 -21.44 -5.61 -13.04
C GLY A 412 -22.90 -5.99 -13.30
N VAL A 413 -23.32 -7.09 -12.68
CA VAL A 413 -24.71 -7.54 -12.64
C VAL A 413 -25.18 -7.57 -11.20
N ASP A 414 -26.41 -7.14 -10.93
CA ASP A 414 -26.97 -7.15 -9.57
C ASP A 414 -27.23 -8.61 -9.13
N TRP A 415 -26.47 -9.07 -8.13
CA TRP A 415 -26.56 -10.47 -7.68
C TRP A 415 -27.91 -10.78 -7.06
N ARG A 416 -28.57 -9.83 -6.38
CA ARG A 416 -29.89 -10.09 -5.77
C ARG A 416 -30.96 -10.38 -6.82
N GLN A 417 -30.80 -9.88 -8.04
CA GLN A 417 -31.72 -10.16 -9.15
C GLN A 417 -31.32 -11.40 -9.96
N LYS A 418 -30.01 -11.66 -10.08
CA LYS A 418 -29.47 -12.59 -11.07
C LYS A 418 -28.91 -13.88 -10.49
N LEU A 419 -28.53 -13.93 -9.22
CA LEU A 419 -27.86 -15.10 -8.65
C LEU A 419 -28.77 -16.34 -8.58
N ASP A 420 -30.08 -16.20 -8.37
CA ASP A 420 -30.95 -17.39 -8.31
C ASP A 420 -31.38 -17.90 -9.69
N SER A 421 -31.50 -17.02 -10.68
CA SER A 421 -32.00 -17.35 -12.02
C SER A 421 -30.91 -17.52 -13.07
N GLN A 422 -29.78 -16.82 -12.93
CA GLN A 422 -28.72 -16.67 -13.94
C GLN A 422 -27.33 -16.79 -13.31
N ARG A 423 -27.10 -17.84 -12.50
CA ARG A 423 -25.80 -18.11 -11.84
C ARG A 423 -24.61 -18.05 -12.79
N GLY A 424 -24.75 -18.65 -13.97
CA GLY A 424 -23.69 -18.63 -14.99
C GLY A 424 -23.35 -17.23 -15.49
N ALA A 425 -24.31 -16.30 -15.54
CA ALA A 425 -24.06 -14.93 -15.96
C ALA A 425 -23.31 -14.13 -14.87
N VAL A 426 -23.66 -14.35 -13.59
CA VAL A 426 -22.93 -13.77 -12.45
C VAL A 426 -21.49 -14.26 -12.46
N LEU A 427 -21.29 -15.58 -12.53
CA LEU A 427 -19.96 -16.18 -12.58
C LEU A 427 -19.15 -15.71 -13.79
N ALA A 428 -19.74 -15.62 -14.99
CA ALA A 428 -19.05 -15.11 -16.18
C ALA A 428 -18.62 -13.65 -16.03
N THR A 429 -19.43 -12.83 -15.35
CA THR A 429 -19.08 -11.43 -15.03
C THR A 429 -17.89 -11.37 -14.07
N GLU A 430 -17.92 -12.20 -13.02
CA GLU A 430 -16.83 -12.28 -12.05
C GLU A 430 -15.55 -12.88 -12.66
N LEU A 431 -15.65 -13.84 -13.57
CA LEU A 431 -14.52 -14.40 -14.30
C LEU A 431 -13.82 -13.37 -15.19
N LYS A 432 -14.60 -12.44 -15.74
CA LYS A 432 -14.06 -11.33 -16.52
C LYS A 432 -13.41 -10.28 -15.62
N ASN A 433 -14.07 -9.89 -14.53
CA ASN A 433 -13.64 -8.78 -13.68
C ASN A 433 -12.57 -9.15 -12.65
N ASN A 434 -12.52 -10.42 -12.23
CA ASN A 434 -11.65 -10.94 -11.18
C ASN A 434 -10.86 -12.19 -11.66
N SER A 435 -10.42 -12.19 -12.92
CA SER A 435 -9.82 -13.37 -13.56
C SER A 435 -8.56 -13.87 -12.84
N TYR A 436 -7.70 -12.94 -12.41
CA TYR A 436 -6.46 -13.27 -11.71
C TYR A 436 -6.73 -13.88 -10.32
N LYS A 437 -7.61 -13.25 -9.53
CA LYS A 437 -8.02 -13.73 -8.21
C LYS A 437 -8.61 -15.14 -8.26
N LEU A 438 -9.55 -15.38 -9.18
CA LEU A 438 -10.19 -16.70 -9.34
C LEU A 438 -9.20 -17.77 -9.82
N ALA A 439 -8.27 -17.43 -10.72
CA ALA A 439 -7.22 -18.34 -11.16
C ALA A 439 -6.29 -18.75 -10.01
N ARG A 440 -5.84 -17.78 -9.18
CA ARG A 440 -5.00 -18.06 -8.00
C ARG A 440 -5.68 -19.03 -7.04
N TRP A 441 -6.94 -18.77 -6.66
CA TRP A 441 -7.68 -19.66 -5.76
C TRP A 441 -7.85 -21.06 -6.31
N THR A 442 -8.10 -21.19 -7.60
CA THR A 442 -8.23 -22.48 -8.27
C THR A 442 -6.90 -23.23 -8.25
N CYS A 443 -5.80 -22.52 -8.51
CA CYS A 443 -4.45 -23.07 -8.46
C CYS A 443 -4.09 -23.56 -7.05
N CYS A 444 -4.31 -22.76 -6.00
CA CYS A 444 -4.12 -23.20 -4.61
C CYS A 444 -4.93 -24.46 -4.29
N ALA A 445 -6.21 -24.51 -4.68
CA ALA A 445 -7.06 -25.67 -4.42
C ALA A 445 -6.59 -26.95 -5.14
N ILE A 446 -6.02 -26.81 -6.35
CA ILE A 446 -5.41 -27.94 -7.09
C ILE A 446 -4.11 -28.39 -6.41
N LEU A 447 -3.24 -27.45 -6.04
CA LEU A 447 -1.99 -27.75 -5.32
C LEU A 447 -2.26 -28.43 -3.96
N ALA A 448 -3.29 -27.99 -3.25
CA ALA A 448 -3.73 -28.61 -2.00
C ALA A 448 -4.33 -30.01 -2.19
N GLY A 449 -4.78 -30.36 -3.40
CA GLY A 449 -5.50 -31.61 -3.62
C GLY A 449 -6.90 -31.60 -2.99
N SER A 450 -7.52 -30.43 -2.90
CA SER A 450 -8.88 -30.29 -2.40
C SER A 450 -9.89 -30.97 -3.33
N GLU A 451 -10.84 -31.69 -2.74
CA GLU A 451 -11.90 -32.33 -3.53
C GLU A 451 -12.90 -31.28 -4.04
N TYR A 452 -13.19 -30.28 -3.21
CA TYR A 452 -14.10 -29.20 -3.56
C TYR A 452 -13.54 -27.81 -3.27
N LEU A 453 -13.80 -26.89 -4.19
CA LEU A 453 -13.69 -25.46 -4.01
C LEU A 453 -15.09 -24.88 -3.77
N LYS A 454 -15.32 -24.28 -2.61
CA LYS A 454 -16.56 -23.58 -2.24
C LYS A 454 -16.38 -22.08 -2.44
N LEU A 455 -17.24 -21.49 -3.25
CA LEU A 455 -17.32 -20.04 -3.46
C LEU A 455 -18.54 -19.46 -2.75
N GLY A 456 -18.30 -18.55 -1.80
CA GLY A 456 -19.35 -17.74 -1.18
C GLY A 456 -19.63 -16.48 -1.99
N TYR A 457 -20.90 -16.12 -2.17
CA TYR A 457 -21.34 -14.87 -2.78
C TYR A 457 -21.80 -13.91 -1.69
N VAL A 458 -20.98 -12.89 -1.40
CA VAL A 458 -21.26 -11.88 -0.38
C VAL A 458 -21.44 -10.52 -1.02
N SER A 459 -22.52 -9.81 -0.68
CA SER A 459 -22.77 -8.44 -1.13
C SER A 459 -22.78 -7.50 0.06
N ARG A 460 -22.42 -6.24 -0.13
CA ARG A 460 -22.78 -5.17 0.81
C ARG A 460 -24.29 -5.15 1.05
N TYR A 461 -24.73 -4.80 2.26
CA TYR A 461 -26.15 -4.61 2.56
C TYR A 461 -26.71 -3.41 1.80
N HIS A 462 -25.94 -2.31 1.76
CA HIS A 462 -26.22 -1.14 0.95
C HIS A 462 -24.94 -0.72 0.22
N VAL A 463 -25.04 -0.37 -1.06
CA VAL A 463 -23.86 -0.10 -1.94
C VAL A 463 -22.89 0.97 -1.42
N LYS A 464 -23.37 1.89 -0.57
CA LYS A 464 -22.57 2.96 0.07
C LYS A 464 -22.10 2.63 1.50
N ASP A 465 -22.36 1.43 1.99
CA ASP A 465 -22.04 0.99 3.35
C ASP A 465 -21.16 -0.26 3.27
N SER A 466 -19.87 -0.11 3.55
CA SER A 466 -18.90 -1.22 3.59
C SER A 466 -18.84 -1.91 4.95
N SER A 467 -19.62 -1.47 5.94
CA SER A 467 -19.57 -2.04 7.30
C SER A 467 -20.44 -3.28 7.48
N ARG A 468 -21.44 -3.46 6.63
CA ARG A 468 -22.42 -4.55 6.73
C ARG A 468 -22.54 -5.30 5.42
N HIS A 469 -22.44 -6.62 5.51
CA HIS A 469 -22.53 -7.53 4.37
C HIS A 469 -23.54 -8.64 4.62
N VAL A 470 -24.02 -9.22 3.52
CA VAL A 470 -24.94 -10.35 3.54
C VAL A 470 -24.45 -11.43 2.57
N VAL A 471 -24.59 -12.69 3.00
CA VAL A 471 -24.35 -13.88 2.20
C VAL A 471 -25.60 -14.15 1.37
N LEU A 472 -25.45 -14.08 0.05
CA LEU A 472 -26.54 -14.31 -0.91
C LEU A 472 -26.64 -15.78 -1.36
N GLY A 473 -25.55 -16.54 -1.24
CA GLY A 473 -25.53 -17.95 -1.55
C GLY A 473 -24.12 -18.53 -1.60
N THR A 474 -24.03 -19.83 -1.81
CA THR A 474 -22.77 -20.55 -2.00
C THR A 474 -22.83 -21.41 -3.25
N GLN A 475 -21.69 -21.69 -3.85
CA GLN A 475 -21.56 -22.61 -4.96
C GLN A 475 -20.34 -23.52 -4.77
N GLN A 476 -20.47 -24.75 -5.23
CA GLN A 476 -19.46 -25.78 -5.10
C GLN A 476 -18.95 -26.15 -6.49
N PHE A 477 -17.63 -26.31 -6.59
CA PHE A 477 -16.96 -26.77 -7.80
C PHE A 477 -15.92 -27.81 -7.45
N LYS A 478 -15.61 -28.70 -8.39
CA LYS A 478 -14.35 -29.47 -8.34
C LYS A 478 -13.23 -28.61 -8.94
N PRO A 479 -12.04 -28.50 -8.31
CA PRO A 479 -11.00 -27.59 -8.79
C PRO A 479 -10.59 -27.82 -10.25
N ASN A 480 -10.43 -29.07 -10.69
CA ASN A 480 -10.06 -29.42 -12.07
C ASN A 480 -11.14 -29.02 -13.11
N GLU A 481 -12.42 -29.21 -12.77
CA GLU A 481 -13.53 -28.79 -13.62
C GLU A 481 -13.60 -27.26 -13.70
N PHE A 482 -13.40 -26.59 -12.56
CA PHE A 482 -13.40 -25.14 -12.50
C PHE A 482 -12.21 -24.53 -13.27
N ALA A 483 -11.02 -25.11 -13.16
CA ALA A 483 -9.85 -24.70 -13.95
C ALA A 483 -10.15 -24.71 -15.45
N SER A 484 -10.82 -25.76 -15.93
CA SER A 484 -11.26 -25.85 -17.33
C SER A 484 -12.29 -24.76 -17.68
N GLN A 485 -13.27 -24.50 -16.80
CA GLN A 485 -14.28 -23.44 -17.01
C GLN A 485 -13.66 -22.03 -17.08
N ILE A 486 -12.61 -21.76 -16.29
CA ILE A 486 -11.95 -20.46 -16.26
C ILE A 486 -10.81 -20.35 -17.29
N ASN A 487 -10.62 -21.36 -18.15
CA ASN A 487 -9.54 -21.48 -19.13
C ASN A 487 -8.12 -21.45 -18.50
N LEU A 488 -7.95 -22.06 -17.33
CA LEU A 488 -6.66 -22.23 -16.66
C LEU A 488 -6.09 -23.61 -17.02
N SER A 489 -5.01 -23.62 -17.81
CA SER A 489 -4.27 -24.83 -18.14
C SER A 489 -3.16 -25.06 -17.11
N MET A 490 -3.23 -26.18 -16.38
CA MET A 490 -2.18 -26.55 -15.42
C MET A 490 -0.85 -26.82 -16.11
N GLU A 491 -0.86 -27.33 -17.35
CA GLU A 491 0.34 -27.53 -18.16
C GLU A 491 1.08 -26.21 -18.44
N ASN A 492 0.33 -25.13 -18.69
CA ASN A 492 0.91 -23.80 -18.84
C ASN A 492 1.41 -23.26 -17.50
N ALA A 493 0.64 -23.40 -16.44
CA ALA A 493 1.01 -22.99 -15.09
C ALA A 493 2.34 -23.62 -14.65
N TRP A 494 2.49 -24.94 -14.81
CA TRP A 494 3.73 -25.66 -14.52
C TRP A 494 4.87 -25.25 -15.46
N GLY A 495 4.59 -25.00 -16.74
CA GLY A 495 5.60 -24.50 -17.68
C GLY A 495 6.15 -23.12 -17.32
N ILE A 496 5.30 -22.23 -16.82
CA ILE A 496 5.70 -20.91 -16.31
C ILE A 496 6.57 -21.08 -15.06
N LEU A 497 6.12 -21.89 -14.10
CA LEU A 497 6.86 -22.13 -12.86
C LEU A 497 8.25 -22.73 -13.16
N ARG A 498 8.30 -23.75 -14.03
CA ARG A 498 9.55 -24.40 -14.43
C ARG A 498 10.53 -23.40 -15.06
N CYS A 499 10.03 -22.54 -15.97
CA CYS A 499 10.85 -21.49 -16.57
C CYS A 499 11.48 -20.57 -15.54
N VAL A 500 10.69 -20.13 -14.56
CA VAL A 500 11.16 -19.22 -13.49
C VAL A 500 12.21 -19.92 -12.63
N ILE A 501 11.97 -21.18 -12.23
CA ILE A 501 12.93 -21.95 -11.44
C ILE A 501 14.25 -22.15 -12.21
N ASP A 502 14.19 -22.51 -13.49
CA ASP A 502 15.37 -22.71 -14.33
C ASP A 502 16.19 -21.42 -14.52
N ILE A 503 15.53 -20.25 -14.54
CA ILE A 503 16.22 -18.95 -14.55
C ILE A 503 16.91 -18.74 -13.20
N CYS A 504 16.20 -18.85 -12.08
CA CYS A 504 16.76 -18.62 -10.75
C CYS A 504 17.92 -19.58 -10.42
N ARG A 505 17.91 -20.83 -10.91
CA ARG A 505 19.02 -21.80 -10.75
C ARG A 505 20.26 -21.48 -11.59
N LYS A 506 20.15 -20.61 -12.60
CA LYS A 506 21.30 -20.16 -13.41
C LYS A 506 21.97 -18.90 -12.86
N LEU A 507 21.30 -18.19 -11.97
CA LEU A 507 21.85 -16.98 -11.34
C LEU A 507 22.96 -17.34 -10.34
N GLU A 508 23.56 -16.37 -9.69
CA GLU A 508 24.51 -16.63 -8.60
C GLU A 508 23.74 -16.77 -7.27
N GLU A 509 24.42 -17.13 -6.19
CA GLU A 509 23.79 -17.11 -4.86
C GLU A 509 23.47 -15.67 -4.44
N GLY A 510 22.42 -15.48 -3.65
CA GLY A 510 21.96 -14.16 -3.22
C GLY A 510 20.45 -13.94 -3.28
N LYS A 511 20.04 -12.68 -3.05
CA LYS A 511 18.64 -12.25 -3.02
C LYS A 511 18.20 -11.67 -4.37
N TYR A 512 17.03 -12.08 -4.82
CA TYR A 512 16.43 -11.66 -6.09
C TYR A 512 14.97 -11.23 -5.88
N LEU A 513 14.47 -10.44 -6.81
CA LEU A 513 13.08 -9.98 -6.82
C LEU A 513 12.43 -10.26 -8.17
N ILE A 514 11.33 -11.00 -8.17
CA ILE A 514 10.46 -11.14 -9.34
C ILE A 514 9.37 -10.08 -9.21
N LEU A 515 9.42 -9.06 -10.05
CA LEU A 515 8.46 -7.95 -10.06
C LEU A 515 7.64 -7.98 -11.35
N LYS A 516 6.32 -7.92 -11.22
CA LYS A 516 5.44 -7.63 -12.34
C LYS A 516 5.36 -6.11 -12.55
N ASP A 517 5.50 -5.66 -13.79
CA ASP A 517 5.39 -4.24 -14.14
C ASP A 517 3.94 -3.72 -14.02
N PRO A 518 3.68 -2.61 -13.31
CA PRO A 518 2.32 -2.10 -13.10
C PRO A 518 1.57 -1.69 -14.38
N ASN A 519 2.30 -1.30 -15.43
CA ASN A 519 1.74 -0.69 -16.63
C ASN A 519 2.01 -1.51 -17.91
N LYS A 520 2.95 -2.46 -17.86
CA LYS A 520 3.30 -3.36 -18.96
C LYS A 520 3.01 -4.82 -18.63
N GLN A 521 2.69 -5.62 -19.64
CA GLN A 521 2.43 -7.06 -19.49
C GLN A 521 3.74 -7.86 -19.50
N VAL A 522 4.57 -7.61 -18.48
CA VAL A 522 5.92 -8.16 -18.36
C VAL A 522 6.29 -8.37 -16.90
N ILE A 523 7.05 -9.43 -16.63
CA ILE A 523 7.71 -9.66 -15.34
C ILE A 523 9.22 -9.52 -15.53
N ARG A 524 9.90 -8.96 -14.53
CA ARG A 524 11.35 -8.79 -14.50
C ARG A 524 11.92 -9.44 -13.26
N VAL A 525 13.09 -10.07 -13.43
CA VAL A 525 13.89 -10.60 -12.33
C VAL A 525 15.01 -9.59 -12.05
N TYR A 526 15.01 -9.02 -10.85
CA TYR A 526 16.05 -8.13 -10.37
C TYR A 526 16.98 -8.88 -9.41
N SER A 527 18.27 -8.57 -9.48
CA SER A 527 19.21 -8.89 -8.41
C SER A 527 19.18 -7.75 -7.39
N LEU A 528 19.05 -8.13 -6.12
CA LEU A 528 19.00 -7.19 -5.01
C LEU A 528 20.37 -7.17 -4.32
N PRO A 529 20.91 -5.99 -3.98
CA PRO A 529 22.06 -5.90 -3.08
C PRO A 529 21.75 -6.53 -1.72
N ASP A 530 22.78 -7.07 -1.07
CA ASP A 530 22.69 -7.56 0.32
C ASP A 530 22.17 -6.43 1.23
N GLY A 531 21.30 -6.75 2.19
CA GLY A 531 20.60 -5.75 3.00
C GLY A 531 19.29 -5.21 2.41
N THR A 532 18.93 -5.58 1.17
CA THR A 532 17.69 -5.08 0.55
C THR A 532 16.49 -5.89 1.01
N PHE A 533 15.60 -5.25 1.77
CA PHE A 533 14.43 -5.84 2.46
C PHE A 533 14.73 -6.69 3.69
N SER A 534 15.99 -6.87 4.10
CA SER A 534 16.23 -7.27 5.48
C SER A 534 15.69 -6.15 6.38
N SER A 535 14.81 -6.53 7.29
CA SER A 535 14.75 -5.79 8.55
C SER A 535 16.10 -5.98 9.24
N ASP A 536 16.52 -5.04 10.07
CA ASP A 536 17.69 -5.23 10.96
C ASP A 536 17.55 -6.49 11.88
N GLU A 537 16.43 -7.22 11.81
CA GLU A 537 16.16 -8.52 12.45
C GLU A 537 16.75 -9.72 11.68
N ASP A 538 16.91 -9.65 10.33
CA ASP A 538 17.35 -10.81 9.51
C ASP A 538 18.88 -10.95 9.40
N GLU A 539 19.61 -9.86 9.65
CA GLU A 539 21.09 -9.86 9.64
C GLU A 539 21.66 -10.43 10.94
N GLU A 540 20.88 -10.49 12.03
CA GLU A 540 21.30 -11.11 13.30
C GLU A 540 21.19 -12.65 13.28
N GLU A 541 20.30 -13.25 12.46
CA GLU A 541 20.18 -14.72 12.36
C GLU A 541 21.27 -15.39 11.49
N GLU A 542 21.89 -14.66 10.54
CA GLU A 542 22.95 -15.21 9.69
C GLU A 542 24.36 -15.13 10.33
N GLU A 543 24.57 -14.31 11.38
CA GLU A 543 25.84 -14.22 12.12
C GLU A 543 25.93 -15.16 13.35
N GLU A 544 24.86 -15.85 13.76
CA GLU A 544 24.90 -16.76 14.92
C GLU A 544 25.60 -18.12 14.64
N ASP A 545 25.82 -18.49 13.38
CA ASP A 545 26.39 -19.80 13.01
C ASP A 545 27.92 -19.78 12.73
N GLU A 546 28.57 -18.60 12.66
CA GLU A 546 30.01 -18.48 12.43
C GLU A 546 30.62 -17.33 13.26
N GLU A 547 30.91 -17.54 14.56
CA GLU A 547 32.07 -16.95 15.28
C GLU A 547 32.07 -17.38 16.77
N GLU A 548 32.69 -18.54 17.04
CA GLU A 548 33.40 -18.75 18.31
C GLU A 548 34.73 -17.97 18.23
N ASP A 549 35.04 -17.24 19.30
CA ASP A 549 36.32 -16.57 19.64
C ASP A 549 36.68 -15.24 18.95
N GLU A 550 36.41 -14.10 19.60
CA GLU A 550 37.43 -13.25 20.27
C GLU A 550 36.85 -11.92 20.80
N GLU A 551 37.26 -11.55 22.02
CA GLU A 551 36.84 -10.36 22.75
C GLU A 551 37.30 -9.04 22.08
N GLY A 552 36.36 -8.12 21.85
CA GLY A 552 36.64 -6.72 21.50
C GLY A 552 35.49 -5.79 21.87
N GLN A 553 35.66 -5.02 22.95
CA GLN A 553 34.64 -4.16 23.56
C GLN A 553 34.17 -3.03 22.63
N GLY A 554 32.98 -3.19 22.05
CA GLY A 554 32.10 -2.13 21.52
C GLY A 554 30.76 -2.18 22.27
N LEU A 555 30.29 -1.04 22.78
CA LEU A 555 29.04 -0.96 23.57
C LEU A 555 27.82 -1.41 22.75
N HIS A 556 27.33 -2.60 23.08
CA HIS A 556 26.24 -3.36 22.47
C HIS A 556 24.90 -2.60 22.48
N PHE A 557 24.12 -2.67 21.39
CA PHE A 557 22.83 -1.96 21.26
C PHE A 557 21.61 -2.77 21.77
N SER A 558 21.79 -4.01 22.23
CA SER A 558 20.75 -5.07 22.24
C SER A 558 20.08 -5.43 23.59
N ASP A 559 20.16 -4.61 24.64
CA ASP A 559 19.68 -5.06 25.97
C ASP A 559 18.14 -5.02 26.16
N TRP A 560 17.36 -4.53 25.19
CA TRP A 560 15.89 -4.60 25.25
C TRP A 560 15.27 -4.84 23.87
N PRO A 561 14.31 -5.78 23.74
CA PRO A 561 13.65 -6.06 22.45
C PRO A 561 12.66 -4.97 22.02
N THR A 562 12.24 -4.06 22.91
CA THR A 562 11.38 -2.91 22.57
C THR A 562 11.50 -1.79 23.61
N LEU A 563 11.90 -0.59 23.19
CA LEU A 563 11.94 0.59 24.07
C LEU A 563 10.56 1.26 24.14
N LYS A 564 10.05 1.44 25.35
CA LYS A 564 8.70 1.96 25.64
C LYS A 564 8.78 3.38 26.20
N LEU A 565 8.14 4.33 25.53
CA LEU A 565 8.22 5.76 25.80
C LEU A 565 6.82 6.32 26.03
N VAL A 566 6.63 7.07 27.11
CA VAL A 566 5.36 7.77 27.39
C VAL A 566 5.58 9.27 27.23
N MET A 567 4.81 9.91 26.36
CA MET A 567 4.89 11.36 26.13
C MET A 567 3.79 12.08 26.89
N ILE A 568 4.19 12.99 27.78
CA ILE A 568 3.27 13.84 28.55
C ILE A 568 3.62 15.31 28.32
N GLY A 569 2.62 16.19 28.36
CA GLY A 569 2.84 17.62 28.14
C GLY A 569 1.53 18.38 27.97
N VAL A 570 1.63 19.71 27.98
CA VAL A 570 0.49 20.60 27.78
C VAL A 570 -0.22 20.32 26.46
N ARG A 571 -1.49 20.72 26.39
CA ARG A 571 -2.26 20.68 25.16
C ARG A 571 -1.57 21.53 24.10
N GLU A 572 -1.48 20.99 22.88
CA GLU A 572 -0.79 21.63 21.74
C GLU A 572 0.74 21.74 21.88
N ALA A 573 1.36 21.02 22.83
CA ALA A 573 2.83 20.93 22.96
C ALA A 573 3.56 20.27 21.77
N GLY A 574 2.83 19.67 20.83
CA GLY A 574 3.40 18.91 19.71
C GLY A 574 3.73 17.45 20.02
N LYS A 575 3.08 16.82 21.01
CA LYS A 575 3.28 15.41 21.38
C LYS A 575 3.09 14.45 20.22
N SER A 576 1.95 14.50 19.54
CA SER A 576 1.63 13.62 18.40
C SER A 576 2.63 13.80 17.25
N ALA A 577 3.06 15.04 16.97
CA ALA A 577 4.09 15.33 15.98
C ALA A 577 5.48 14.80 16.40
N ALA A 578 5.84 14.92 17.68
CA ALA A 578 7.07 14.34 18.22
C ALA A 578 7.03 12.81 18.17
N GLY A 579 5.89 12.18 18.49
CA GLY A 579 5.70 10.73 18.38
C GLY A 579 5.87 10.23 16.95
N ASN A 580 5.30 10.95 15.96
CA ASN A 580 5.48 10.64 14.54
C ASN A 580 6.94 10.77 14.11
N ALA A 581 7.64 11.80 14.59
CA ALA A 581 9.06 12.01 14.31
C ALA A 581 9.93 10.89 14.92
N ILE A 582 9.65 10.49 16.17
CA ILE A 582 10.37 9.40 16.86
C ILE A 582 10.12 8.05 16.16
N LEU A 583 8.88 7.77 15.75
CA LEU A 583 8.50 6.51 15.11
C LEU A 583 8.82 6.46 13.61
N GLY A 584 9.27 7.55 12.99
CA GLY A 584 9.54 7.62 11.55
C GLY A 584 8.31 7.46 10.64
N LYS A 585 7.08 7.50 11.20
CA LYS A 585 5.82 7.31 10.47
C LYS A 585 4.68 8.15 11.05
N LYS A 586 3.60 8.34 10.29
CA LYS A 586 2.39 9.03 10.74
C LYS A 586 1.53 8.10 11.61
N ALA A 587 1.94 7.93 12.87
CA ALA A 587 1.29 7.06 13.86
C ALA A 587 0.13 7.75 14.63
N PHE A 588 0.22 9.06 14.82
CA PHE A 588 -0.72 9.89 15.56
C PHE A 588 -1.25 11.02 14.66
N ASP A 589 -2.49 11.47 14.88
CA ASP A 589 -3.13 12.52 14.09
C ASP A 589 -2.35 13.86 14.15
N GLU A 590 -2.14 14.50 12.99
CA GLU A 590 -1.46 15.80 12.89
C GLU A 590 -2.45 16.98 12.96
N VAL A 591 -2.11 17.99 13.77
CA VAL A 591 -2.68 19.35 13.88
C VAL A 591 -4.21 19.46 14.03
N GLY A 592 -4.67 19.79 15.25
CA GLY A 592 -6.05 20.24 15.52
C GLY A 592 -7.01 19.16 16.01
N VAL A 593 -6.61 17.89 15.98
CA VAL A 593 -7.35 16.78 16.63
C VAL A 593 -6.94 16.70 18.10
N LYS A 594 -7.91 16.69 19.02
CA LYS A 594 -7.64 16.58 20.45
C LYS A 594 -7.47 15.10 20.83
N THR A 595 -6.28 14.71 21.30
CA THR A 595 -6.06 13.42 21.98
C THR A 595 -6.90 13.37 23.25
N LYS A 596 -7.99 12.59 23.24
CA LYS A 596 -8.92 12.43 24.38
C LYS A 596 -8.61 11.20 25.23
N VAL A 597 -7.92 10.23 24.65
CA VAL A 597 -7.50 8.97 25.28
C VAL A 597 -6.04 8.72 24.96
N SER A 598 -5.32 8.07 25.86
CA SER A 598 -3.94 7.64 25.67
C SER A 598 -3.91 6.57 24.58
N VAL A 599 -3.04 6.74 23.59
CA VAL A 599 -2.90 5.82 22.45
C VAL A 599 -1.45 5.38 22.35
N SER A 600 -1.22 4.07 22.27
CA SER A 600 0.08 3.51 21.98
C SER A 600 0.21 3.20 20.49
N CYS A 601 1.38 3.46 19.93
CA CYS A 601 1.75 3.00 18.60
C CYS A 601 3.17 2.44 18.65
N GLN A 602 3.39 1.36 17.90
CA GLN A 602 4.69 0.75 17.74
C GLN A 602 5.25 1.06 16.36
N GLY A 603 6.57 1.19 16.24
CA GLY A 603 7.26 1.39 14.97
C GLY A 603 8.77 1.30 15.13
N LEU A 604 9.46 1.23 14.00
CA LEU A 604 10.91 1.24 13.94
C LEU A 604 11.41 2.68 13.81
N GLY A 605 12.22 3.13 14.77
CA GLY A 605 12.89 4.42 14.71
C GLY A 605 14.39 4.23 14.85
N GLN A 606 15.17 4.58 13.81
CA GLN A 606 16.64 4.41 13.79
C GLN A 606 17.09 2.96 14.07
N GLY A 607 16.48 1.97 13.41
CA GLY A 607 16.83 0.54 13.56
C GLY A 607 16.43 -0.10 14.89
N MET A 608 15.53 0.56 15.63
CA MET A 608 15.20 0.17 17.00
C MET A 608 13.69 0.08 17.17
N LYS A 609 13.18 -1.01 17.77
CA LYS A 609 11.75 -1.20 18.03
C LYS A 609 11.29 -0.28 19.15
N LEU A 610 10.43 0.68 18.82
CA LEU A 610 9.90 1.68 19.74
C LEU A 610 8.40 1.49 19.94
N MET A 611 7.95 1.60 21.17
CA MET A 611 6.56 1.81 21.53
C MET A 611 6.43 3.22 22.11
N VAL A 612 5.67 4.08 21.45
CA VAL A 612 5.42 5.44 21.92
C VAL A 612 3.95 5.56 22.33
N VAL A 613 3.70 6.13 23.50
CA VAL A 613 2.35 6.43 24.00
C VAL A 613 2.13 7.94 23.99
N ASP A 614 1.15 8.39 23.20
CA ASP A 614 0.67 9.78 23.20
C ASP A 614 -0.46 9.92 24.22
N THR A 615 -0.25 10.74 25.26
CA THR A 615 -1.28 10.99 26.28
C THR A 615 -2.10 12.24 25.95
N PRO A 616 -3.33 12.37 26.50
CA PRO A 616 -4.05 13.63 26.47
C PRO A 616 -3.23 14.79 27.07
N GLY A 617 -3.39 15.99 26.52
CA GLY A 617 -2.72 17.20 27.03
C GLY A 617 -3.59 17.98 28.03
N TRP A 618 -2.97 18.48 29.09
CA TRP A 618 -3.61 19.37 30.06
C TRP A 618 -3.57 20.84 29.65
N GLU A 619 -4.46 21.65 30.22
CA GLU A 619 -4.43 23.10 30.05
C GLU A 619 -3.50 23.72 31.10
N TRP A 620 -2.75 24.76 30.73
CA TRP A 620 -1.76 25.38 31.62
C TRP A 620 -2.35 26.51 32.48
N PHE A 621 -3.64 26.87 32.30
CA PHE A 621 -4.33 27.92 33.04
C PHE A 621 -5.59 27.42 33.75
N ASN A 622 -5.75 27.79 35.02
CA ASN A 622 -6.93 27.47 35.82
C ASN A 622 -8.10 28.40 35.48
N VAL A 623 -9.13 27.88 34.82
CA VAL A 623 -10.43 28.54 34.79
C VAL A 623 -11.18 28.12 36.07
N ARG A 624 -11.06 28.93 37.15
CA ARG A 624 -11.83 28.85 38.43
C ARG A 624 -11.18 28.16 39.65
N GLY A 625 -9.86 28.21 39.82
CA GLY A 625 -9.25 27.92 41.14
C GLY A 625 -9.34 26.47 41.64
N THR A 626 -9.61 25.52 40.76
CA THR A 626 -9.47 24.06 40.98
C THR A 626 -8.33 23.54 40.11
N SER A 627 -7.71 22.40 40.48
CA SER A 627 -6.66 21.63 39.76
C SER A 627 -6.62 21.85 38.23
N ALA A 628 -5.41 21.96 37.66
CA ALA A 628 -5.14 22.24 36.23
C ALA A 628 -5.72 21.20 35.25
N SER A 629 -6.21 20.08 35.77
CA SER A 629 -6.79 18.96 35.05
C SER A 629 -8.00 18.39 35.79
N THR A 630 -9.03 18.00 35.02
CA THR A 630 -10.17 17.20 35.51
C THR A 630 -9.68 15.84 35.99
N TRP A 631 -10.31 15.26 37.01
CA TRP A 631 -10.06 13.88 37.45
C TRP A 631 -9.95 12.87 36.30
N THR A 632 -10.88 12.93 35.35
CA THR A 632 -10.90 12.08 34.14
C THR A 632 -9.66 12.23 33.25
N LEU A 633 -9.01 13.39 33.26
CA LEU A 633 -7.76 13.61 32.53
C LEU A 633 -6.58 12.96 33.25
N LYS A 634 -6.54 13.05 34.59
CA LYS A 634 -5.51 12.41 35.42
C LYS A 634 -5.58 10.89 35.30
N GLU A 635 -6.78 10.31 35.38
CA GLU A 635 -7.03 8.88 35.17
C GLU A 635 -6.52 8.40 33.80
N GLU A 636 -6.77 9.17 32.74
CA GLU A 636 -6.36 8.77 31.39
C GLU A 636 -4.85 8.91 31.16
N ILE A 637 -4.20 9.86 31.85
CA ILE A 637 -2.73 9.96 31.89
C ILE A 637 -2.13 8.77 32.65
N ILE A 638 -2.71 8.37 33.79
CA ILE A 638 -2.27 7.19 34.55
C ILE A 638 -2.46 5.90 33.73
N ARG A 639 -3.59 5.79 33.02
CA ARG A 639 -3.91 4.66 32.13
C ARG A 639 -2.86 4.45 31.03
N SER A 640 -2.09 5.47 30.66
CA SER A 640 -0.98 5.32 29.71
C SER A 640 0.02 4.23 30.12
N MET A 641 0.21 3.99 31.43
CA MET A 641 1.08 2.94 31.94
C MET A 641 0.56 1.54 31.67
N SER A 642 -0.77 1.34 31.60
CA SER A 642 -1.38 0.07 31.21
C SER A 642 -1.08 -0.31 29.76
N LEU A 643 -0.76 0.68 28.91
CA LEU A 643 -0.38 0.46 27.51
C LEU A 643 1.11 0.07 27.35
N CYS A 644 1.92 0.18 28.41
CA CYS A 644 3.36 -0.04 28.40
C CYS A 644 3.82 -1.21 29.28
N GLN A 645 3.03 -2.27 29.50
CA GLN A 645 3.45 -3.38 30.36
C GLN A 645 4.76 -4.03 29.86
N PRO A 646 5.75 -4.34 30.73
CA PRO A 646 5.72 -4.26 32.20
C PRO A 646 6.05 -2.86 32.78
N GLY A 647 6.51 -1.90 31.98
CA GLY A 647 6.84 -0.54 32.39
C GLY A 647 7.35 0.36 31.26
N ALA A 648 7.50 1.65 31.53
CA ALA A 648 8.06 2.63 30.61
C ALA A 648 9.57 2.80 30.83
N HIS A 649 10.35 2.90 29.74
CA HIS A 649 11.79 3.11 29.80
C HIS A 649 12.16 4.59 29.98
N ALA A 650 11.33 5.50 29.46
CA ALA A 650 11.44 6.92 29.73
C ALA A 650 10.10 7.65 29.64
N LEU A 651 9.98 8.73 30.42
CA LEU A 651 8.91 9.72 30.34
C LEU A 651 9.43 10.94 29.58
N LEU A 652 8.82 11.26 28.44
CA LEU A 652 9.18 12.40 27.62
C LEU A 652 8.27 13.58 27.95
N LEU A 653 8.83 14.60 28.60
CA LEU A 653 8.12 15.83 28.97
C LEU A 653 8.16 16.77 27.77
N VAL A 654 7.11 16.76 26.95
CA VAL A 654 7.05 17.53 25.72
C VAL A 654 6.71 18.98 26.01
N VAL A 655 7.67 19.87 25.75
CA VAL A 655 7.58 21.31 26.04
C VAL A 655 7.83 22.09 24.74
N PRO A 656 6.87 22.89 24.24
CA PRO A 656 7.13 23.78 23.12
C PRO A 656 8.08 24.88 23.59
N LEU A 657 9.25 24.99 22.93
CA LEU A 657 10.23 25.98 23.33
C LEU A 657 9.72 27.38 22.94
N SER A 658 9.29 28.13 23.94
CA SER A 658 8.83 29.51 23.81
C SER A 658 9.60 30.42 24.77
N PHE A 659 9.74 31.69 24.42
CA PHE A 659 10.43 32.67 25.28
C PHE A 659 9.72 32.94 26.62
N SER A 660 8.48 32.50 26.80
CA SER A 660 7.62 32.90 27.92
C SER A 660 7.23 31.75 28.86
N PHE A 661 8.02 30.68 28.92
CA PHE A 661 7.75 29.57 29.84
C PHE A 661 7.71 30.07 31.28
N SER A 662 6.60 29.80 31.96
CA SER A 662 6.21 30.41 33.23
C SER A 662 6.23 29.42 34.39
N LYS A 663 6.23 29.95 35.62
CA LYS A 663 6.10 29.16 36.85
C LYS A 663 4.85 28.28 36.85
N SER A 664 3.73 28.79 36.32
CA SER A 664 2.48 28.03 36.22
C SER A 664 2.62 26.81 35.30
N GLU A 665 3.31 26.94 34.18
CA GLU A 665 3.57 25.83 33.27
C GLU A 665 4.48 24.78 33.91
N ARG A 666 5.53 25.20 34.64
CA ARG A 666 6.37 24.28 35.41
C ARG A 666 5.56 23.54 36.49
N CYS A 667 4.81 24.25 37.31
CA CYS A 667 3.98 23.63 38.36
C CYS A 667 2.99 22.63 37.78
N ALA A 668 2.39 22.92 36.62
CA ALA A 668 1.51 21.98 35.95
C ALA A 668 2.26 20.72 35.49
N ILE A 669 3.46 20.84 34.91
CA ILE A 669 4.27 19.66 34.56
C ILE A 669 4.60 18.83 35.81
N GLU A 670 4.99 19.49 36.90
CA GLU A 670 5.33 18.81 38.15
C GLU A 670 4.15 18.03 38.74
N GLU A 671 2.95 18.62 38.72
CA GLU A 671 1.71 17.97 39.14
C GLU A 671 1.43 16.69 38.32
N HIS A 672 1.65 16.73 37.01
CA HIS A 672 1.35 15.59 36.13
C HIS A 672 2.43 14.51 36.14
N VAL A 673 3.71 14.85 36.36
CA VAL A 673 4.76 13.85 36.58
C VAL A 673 4.54 13.11 37.90
N GLN A 674 4.03 13.79 38.92
CA GLN A 674 3.71 13.19 40.23
C GLN A 674 2.67 12.05 40.16
N LEU A 675 1.84 12.02 39.11
CA LEU A 675 0.88 10.93 38.85
C LEU A 675 1.59 9.57 38.63
N PHE A 676 2.83 9.59 38.15
CA PHE A 676 3.66 8.40 37.92
C PHE A 676 4.51 8.02 39.14
N GLY A 677 4.25 8.62 40.31
CA GLY A 677 4.95 8.34 41.56
C GLY A 677 6.28 9.08 41.74
N PRO A 678 6.90 8.95 42.92
CA PRO A 678 8.10 9.71 43.28
C PRO A 678 9.33 9.36 42.44
N GLU A 679 9.41 8.14 41.91
CA GLU A 679 10.52 7.67 41.07
C GLU A 679 10.46 8.19 39.62
N ALA A 680 9.33 8.77 39.20
CA ALA A 680 9.10 9.19 37.80
C ALA A 680 10.17 10.15 37.26
N TRP A 681 10.69 11.05 38.10
CA TRP A 681 11.76 11.99 37.74
C TRP A 681 13.06 11.28 37.35
N ASN A 682 13.32 10.08 37.87
CA ASN A 682 14.50 9.30 37.51
C ASN A 682 14.44 8.78 36.07
N TYR A 683 13.25 8.70 35.48
CA TYR A 683 13.00 8.25 34.10
C TYR A 683 12.63 9.39 33.15
N SER A 684 12.59 10.64 33.63
CA SER A 684 12.08 11.78 32.88
C SER A 684 13.17 12.50 32.07
N LEU A 685 12.83 12.91 30.84
CA LEU A 685 13.63 13.74 29.95
C LEU A 685 12.77 14.86 29.35
N VAL A 686 13.28 16.08 29.32
CA VAL A 686 12.57 17.22 28.70
C VAL A 686 12.76 17.19 27.18
N LEU A 687 11.67 17.10 26.42
CA LEU A 687 11.68 17.10 24.96
C LEU A 687 11.17 18.44 24.43
N PHE A 688 12.10 19.29 24.00
CA PHE A 688 11.76 20.58 23.42
C PHE A 688 11.31 20.45 21.97
N THR A 689 10.11 20.95 21.65
CA THR A 689 9.63 21.04 20.26
C THR A 689 9.82 22.46 19.74
N ILE A 690 10.43 22.60 18.55
CA ILE A 690 10.71 23.89 17.90
C ILE A 690 10.13 23.89 16.50
N GLN A 691 9.16 24.77 16.25
CA GLN A 691 8.51 24.87 14.93
C GLN A 691 9.37 25.63 13.91
N ASP A 692 10.00 26.73 14.33
CA ASP A 692 10.85 27.55 13.47
C ASP A 692 12.14 27.91 14.22
N ARG A 693 13.31 27.62 13.61
CA ARG A 693 14.62 27.96 14.18
C ARG A 693 14.77 29.48 14.42
N LYS A 694 14.02 30.33 13.71
CA LYS A 694 13.98 31.79 13.95
C LYS A 694 13.40 32.13 15.32
N GLN A 695 12.65 31.23 15.96
CA GLN A 695 12.19 31.39 17.34
C GLN A 695 13.36 31.45 18.32
N LEU A 696 14.56 31.00 17.95
CA LEU A 696 15.74 31.11 18.82
C LEU A 696 16.49 32.44 18.67
N ARG A 697 16.12 33.31 17.71
CA ARG A 697 16.78 34.61 17.43
C ARG A 697 18.32 34.58 17.35
N GLY A 698 18.90 33.45 16.98
CA GLY A 698 20.36 33.25 16.90
C GLY A 698 21.01 32.71 18.18
N SER A 699 20.26 32.55 19.28
CA SER A 699 20.73 31.89 20.51
C SER A 699 20.67 30.37 20.40
N SER A 700 21.51 29.68 21.15
CA SER A 700 21.43 28.21 21.29
C SER A 700 20.29 27.79 22.23
N VAL A 701 19.75 26.58 22.06
CA VAL A 701 18.74 26.03 22.99
C VAL A 701 19.25 26.00 24.42
N LYS A 702 20.54 25.70 24.63
CA LYS A 702 21.19 25.75 25.94
C LYS A 702 21.09 27.14 26.57
N GLN A 703 21.33 28.20 25.80
CA GLN A 703 21.19 29.58 26.28
C GLN A 703 19.72 29.89 26.61
N ALA A 704 18.77 29.48 25.77
CA ALA A 704 17.34 29.71 26.04
C ALA A 704 16.85 29.03 27.34
N VAL A 705 17.40 27.86 27.67
CA VAL A 705 17.10 27.15 28.94
C VAL A 705 17.72 27.88 30.13
N VAL A 706 18.95 28.39 30.01
CA VAL A 706 19.66 29.12 31.08
C VAL A 706 19.05 30.51 31.32
N GLU A 707 18.60 31.18 30.27
CA GLU A 707 17.98 32.51 30.34
C GLU A 707 16.59 32.47 31.00
N ASN A 708 15.91 31.32 31.02
CA ASN A 708 14.61 31.15 31.67
C ASN A 708 14.75 30.29 32.93
N GLU A 709 14.67 30.94 34.10
CA GLU A 709 14.81 30.30 35.42
C GLU A 709 13.86 29.10 35.61
N GLU A 710 12.64 29.18 35.08
CA GLU A 710 11.64 28.12 35.22
C GLU A 710 11.95 26.90 34.34
N LEU A 711 12.47 27.11 33.12
CA LEU A 711 12.98 26.02 32.27
C LEU A 711 14.23 25.38 32.87
N HIS A 712 15.14 26.19 33.39
CA HIS A 712 16.34 25.70 34.09
C HIS A 712 15.96 24.80 35.26
N MET A 713 15.04 25.24 36.13
CA MET A 713 14.53 24.44 37.25
C MET A 713 13.89 23.12 36.81
N LEU A 714 13.13 23.11 35.71
CA LEU A 714 12.53 21.88 35.18
C LEU A 714 13.58 20.90 34.67
N VAL A 715 14.57 21.38 33.91
CA VAL A 715 15.66 20.56 33.38
C VAL A 715 16.54 20.00 34.51
N GLU A 716 16.78 20.78 35.56
CA GLU A 716 17.48 20.32 36.78
C GLU A 716 16.71 19.20 37.50
N LYS A 717 15.37 19.27 37.58
CA LYS A 717 14.56 18.15 38.10
C LYS A 717 14.70 16.89 37.28
N CYS A 718 14.90 17.02 35.97
CA CYS A 718 15.27 15.93 35.08
C CYS A 718 16.78 15.63 35.09
N ARG A 719 17.55 16.03 36.11
CA ARG A 719 19.02 15.80 36.23
C ARG A 719 19.82 16.32 35.01
N GLY A 720 19.44 17.47 34.48
CA GLY A 720 20.09 18.07 33.30
C GLY A 720 19.70 17.43 31.96
N ARG A 721 18.75 16.49 31.94
CA ARG A 721 18.39 15.71 30.75
C ARG A 721 17.33 16.42 29.90
N PHE A 722 17.74 16.91 28.73
CA PHE A 722 16.84 17.43 27.71
C PHE A 722 17.30 17.09 26.28
N HIS A 723 16.37 17.12 25.34
CA HIS A 723 16.59 16.95 23.90
C HIS A 723 15.73 17.93 23.10
N THR A 724 16.07 18.17 21.83
CA THR A 724 15.35 19.12 20.98
C THR A 724 14.96 18.48 19.66
N LEU A 725 13.67 18.57 19.32
CA LEU A 725 13.13 18.20 18.01
C LEU A 725 12.72 19.45 17.24
N TYR A 726 13.32 19.63 16.06
CA TYR A 726 12.96 20.68 15.11
C TYR A 726 11.94 20.14 14.11
N SER A 727 10.87 20.90 13.84
CA SER A 727 9.88 20.52 12.83
C SER A 727 10.46 20.44 11.40
N THR A 728 11.57 21.13 11.14
CA THR A 728 12.34 21.04 9.91
C THR A 728 13.80 20.67 10.23
N PRO A 729 14.17 19.38 10.16
CA PRO A 729 15.55 18.95 10.38
C PRO A 729 16.45 19.43 9.24
N GLN A 730 17.73 19.72 9.54
CA GLN A 730 18.73 19.95 8.50
C GLN A 730 19.25 18.61 7.95
N PRO A 731 19.71 18.57 6.69
CA PRO A 731 20.35 17.37 6.14
C PRO A 731 21.52 16.94 7.02
N GLY A 732 21.48 15.70 7.54
CA GLY A 732 22.50 15.14 8.43
C GLY A 732 22.27 15.28 9.94
N ASP A 733 21.25 16.03 10.38
CA ASP A 733 20.87 16.12 11.81
C ASP A 733 20.04 14.89 12.23
N ASN A 734 20.69 13.81 12.68
CA ASN A 734 20.01 12.62 13.25
C ASN A 734 19.50 12.88 14.68
N GLN A 735 18.49 13.75 14.81
CA GLN A 735 17.91 14.17 16.09
C GLN A 735 17.33 12.98 16.87
N VAL A 736 16.62 12.08 16.19
CA VAL A 736 16.01 10.90 16.84
C VAL A 736 17.08 9.95 17.39
N ALA A 737 18.15 9.67 16.65
CA ALA A 737 19.23 8.82 17.14
C ALA A 737 19.85 9.38 18.44
N ASN A 738 20.15 10.68 18.44
CA ASN A 738 20.66 11.38 19.62
C ASN A 738 19.69 11.39 20.81
N LEU A 739 18.38 11.36 20.57
CA LEU A 739 17.37 11.21 21.62
C LEU A 739 17.41 9.80 22.21
N LEU A 740 17.46 8.77 21.36
CA LEU A 740 17.49 7.36 21.77
C LEU A 740 18.75 7.04 22.58
N THR A 741 19.92 7.57 22.18
CA THR A 741 21.17 7.44 22.97
C THR A 741 21.01 8.05 24.37
N LYS A 742 20.34 9.20 24.51
CA LYS A 742 20.09 9.80 25.82
C LYS A 742 19.16 8.93 26.67
N ILE A 743 18.16 8.30 26.06
CA ILE A 743 17.23 7.41 26.77
C ILE A 743 17.94 6.14 27.24
N LYS A 744 18.84 5.56 26.43
CA LYS A 744 19.70 4.45 26.88
C LYS A 744 20.48 4.79 28.14
N ASN A 745 21.08 5.98 28.18
CA ASN A 745 21.79 6.44 29.38
C ASN A 745 20.87 6.61 30.60
N ILE A 746 19.58 6.94 30.39
CA ILE A 746 18.58 6.99 31.47
C ILE A 746 18.33 5.59 32.01
N VAL A 747 18.10 4.62 31.14
CA VAL A 747 17.84 3.22 31.53
C VAL A 747 19.04 2.64 32.28
N ALA A 748 20.26 2.79 31.72
CA ALA A 748 21.50 2.35 32.36
C ALA A 748 21.72 3.02 33.73
N SER A 749 21.44 4.32 33.86
CA SER A 749 21.57 5.02 35.15
C SER A 749 20.57 4.57 36.22
N ASN A 750 19.52 3.86 35.82
CA ASN A 750 18.51 3.26 36.71
C ASN A 750 18.71 1.73 36.87
N GLY A 751 19.86 1.19 36.44
CA GLY A 751 20.21 -0.22 36.59
C GLY A 751 19.40 -1.15 35.68
N ASP A 752 19.05 -0.68 34.48
CA ASP A 752 18.28 -1.42 33.46
C ASP A 752 16.86 -1.84 33.91
N VAL A 753 16.38 -1.19 34.97
CA VAL A 753 15.01 -1.31 35.46
C VAL A 753 14.12 -0.32 34.70
N VAL A 754 12.90 -0.72 34.39
CA VAL A 754 11.87 0.16 33.82
C VAL A 754 11.00 0.79 34.91
N LEU A 755 10.40 1.93 34.60
CA LEU A 755 9.36 2.52 35.43
C LEU A 755 8.12 1.61 35.42
N SER A 756 7.98 0.79 36.45
CA SER A 756 6.98 -0.29 36.53
C SER A 756 5.54 0.22 36.44
N SER A 757 4.79 -0.32 35.47
CA SER A 757 3.36 -0.02 35.30
C SER A 757 2.54 -0.47 36.51
N GLU A 758 2.86 -1.64 37.09
CA GLU A 758 2.15 -2.18 38.25
C GLU A 758 2.32 -1.29 39.49
N LYS A 759 3.56 -0.87 39.79
CA LYS A 759 3.83 0.05 40.91
C LYS A 759 3.08 1.38 40.77
N ILE A 760 3.00 1.92 39.55
CA ILE A 760 2.31 3.19 39.31
C ILE A 760 0.80 3.05 39.44
N LEU A 761 0.21 2.00 38.85
CA LEU A 761 -1.23 1.77 38.95
C LEU A 761 -1.65 1.56 40.41
N LYS A 762 -0.82 0.88 41.20
CA LYS A 762 -1.03 0.72 42.64
C LYS A 762 -0.85 2.03 43.41
N TRP A 763 0.21 2.79 43.13
CA TRP A 763 0.46 4.12 43.73
C TRP A 763 -0.71 5.08 43.50
N ALA A 764 -1.25 5.11 42.28
CA ALA A 764 -2.41 5.94 41.95
C ALA A 764 -3.67 5.55 42.73
N GLN A 765 -3.92 4.25 42.89
CA GLN A 765 -5.04 3.73 43.69
C GLN A 765 -4.90 4.06 45.19
N GLU A 766 -3.69 3.96 45.74
CA GLU A 766 -3.42 4.22 47.17
C GLU A 766 -3.40 5.72 47.51
N SER A 767 -3.04 6.57 46.56
CA SER A 767 -2.90 8.02 46.78
C SER A 767 -4.20 8.80 46.56
N GLU A 768 -5.33 8.12 46.26
CA GLU A 768 -6.59 8.74 45.84
C GLU A 768 -6.40 9.81 44.72
N ILE A 769 -5.49 9.54 43.78
CA ILE A 769 -5.08 10.46 42.68
C ILE A 769 -5.91 10.27 41.42
#